data_AF-A0A931I394-F1
#
_entry.id   AF-A0A931I394-F1
#
_cell.length_a   1.000
_cell.length_b   1.000
_cell.length_c   1.000
_cell.angle_alpha   90.00
_cell.angle_beta   90.00
_cell.angle_gamma   90.00
#
_symmetry.space_group_name_H-M   'P 1'
#
loop_
_entity.id
_entity.type
_entity.pdbx_description
1 polymer ?
#
loop_
_entity_poly.entity_id
_entity_poly.type
_entity_poly.pdbx_seq_one_letter_code
_entity_poly.pdbx_strand_id
1 'polypeptide(L)'
;MTGKEFIDVLIVVPLEEELLEVSNVFPFLEDRTDGTSLRYIAENFSSDLRVLVVQQQGMGNSHARRSVHDVLAIYDVGIIVCIGIAGSLSSDLRLCDVCYSESVIDILENAKVEDDGQGINISFSPTHFSTPAQITAALNFSRVHPNLRQQYAAWQEECKEFAASILPDPVIERDGKSRILSIPNSKNGVIACGSVSKSSDYNAKIRSIERKILAIETESGGIFEIGKHALIPCLTIRGISDHADKNKNKLEEQTGAKVRRIAASNAAKFFKLQLQNPYFLSALKAASARNQLPLDLEKKEFNQQADNLIGIIASIEDVLDSRLRELSPEFKLQAKGYRLPVPRIREVQYTGALGYNFTSDPLEVRKALEADNVILLTLSRTYPDSSLPWVIANDLLKAEIDGKQALPIVVHESQVRPTARNMSSASAYGFHIPSNLNGTQIIYIIDGIPLESSTRMRFLESEIKSNPKCKFVIVTRNETSIVAESEFSASVGASLYNLTSVSFVEIAHFVQKNFELSSAESEVIALRLRDTFRHFDLSAHPTYFAGINKEVLTALLQANRRAELIQLAVDGFLTFVVAGDKAKITLSRTTRKKFLRKIACIIQLEERALSQSELIEFTKDFAEINDFEIDPIFFVTSFVDAGVLHFHEGNVKFSLPFIQSYLLAEELCEHPDKARSYFDLHKSGFDMGTFDLYAELGASTAVVDHVIDSIEISIENIGLNDNEQHILFGDIRPASLKSIERLGHLQQSMRRLTDDVQKGKGDKERKQRIIDIADRIRETAADKSKFGRDHENDGRSIDESKIRLSSKSWAVGTTLLGAAAEGLLGETKKRLAQDLVALGSSIVHRWTIAHVEVDFDQIKLDLTSESSINEIFSGSDIDASEAKKKIAGLVDLLEFSFLAEPARRILSHICEGARQKVLVGSVERASPEGLFEELFHGVWLSDIDSERGQKRLLSSIKALPNVPFLRIVLATHLLARVYWNHWQKEDRLRLLELAAESAKPLFQLDKGRIQRLVDRTANIDAEDCLDGNDQSS
;
A
#
# COMPACT_ATOMS: atom_id res chain seq x y z
N MET A 1 -40.90 -28.76 -22.20
CA MET A 1 -40.52 -27.65 -23.10
C MET A 1 -39.51 -28.19 -24.09
N THR A 2 -39.63 -27.88 -25.37
CA THR A 2 -38.59 -28.20 -26.36
C THR A 2 -37.35 -27.38 -26.05
N GLY A 3 -36.18 -28.01 -25.94
CA GLY A 3 -34.91 -27.30 -25.74
C GLY A 3 -34.63 -26.36 -26.91
N LYS A 4 -33.93 -25.25 -26.65
CA LYS A 4 -33.47 -24.35 -27.71
C LYS A 4 -32.40 -25.05 -28.55
N GLU A 5 -32.24 -24.59 -29.79
CA GLU A 5 -31.17 -25.07 -30.64
C GLU A 5 -29.83 -24.49 -30.16
N PHE A 6 -28.82 -25.35 -29.98
CA PHE A 6 -27.48 -24.94 -29.53
C PHE A 6 -26.63 -24.48 -30.71
N ILE A 7 -25.93 -23.36 -30.51
CA ILE A 7 -25.02 -22.71 -31.45
C ILE A 7 -23.67 -22.52 -30.74
N ASP A 8 -22.60 -23.09 -31.28
CA ASP A 8 -21.27 -22.97 -30.66
C ASP A 8 -20.76 -21.53 -30.64
N VAL A 9 -20.94 -20.80 -31.75
CA VAL A 9 -20.45 -19.44 -31.94
C VAL A 9 -21.55 -18.53 -32.50
N LEU A 10 -21.87 -17.45 -31.79
CA LEU A 10 -22.63 -16.32 -32.33
C LEU A 10 -21.67 -15.22 -32.79
N ILE A 11 -21.62 -14.94 -34.09
CA ILE A 11 -20.91 -13.77 -34.64
C ILE A 11 -21.90 -12.59 -34.72
N VAL A 12 -21.58 -11.50 -34.03
CA VAL A 12 -22.34 -10.25 -34.05
C VAL A 12 -21.60 -9.25 -34.93
N VAL A 13 -22.24 -8.77 -35.99
CA VAL A 13 -21.65 -7.82 -36.94
C VAL A 13 -22.33 -6.45 -36.85
N PRO A 14 -21.59 -5.37 -36.49
CA PRO A 14 -22.15 -4.05 -36.26
C PRO A 14 -22.76 -3.30 -37.46
N LEU A 15 -22.14 -3.37 -38.64
CA LEU A 15 -22.50 -2.55 -39.80
C LEU A 15 -22.71 -3.40 -41.06
N GLU A 16 -23.44 -2.86 -42.03
CA GLU A 16 -23.69 -3.54 -43.32
C GLU A 16 -22.41 -3.72 -44.13
N GLU A 17 -21.52 -2.72 -44.16
CA GLU A 17 -20.25 -2.84 -44.88
C GLU A 17 -19.30 -3.89 -44.25
N GLU A 18 -19.40 -4.12 -42.95
CA GLU A 18 -18.66 -5.16 -42.24
C GLU A 18 -19.26 -6.54 -42.54
N LEU A 19 -20.59 -6.64 -42.56
CA LEU A 19 -21.32 -7.87 -42.86
C LEU A 19 -21.03 -8.40 -44.26
N LEU A 20 -20.89 -7.51 -45.26
CA LEU A 20 -20.48 -7.91 -46.60
C LEU A 20 -19.11 -8.60 -46.59
N GLU A 21 -18.14 -8.08 -45.85
CA GLU A 21 -16.81 -8.70 -45.74
C GLU A 21 -16.77 -9.92 -44.83
N VAL A 22 -17.59 -9.97 -43.76
CA VAL A 22 -17.79 -11.16 -42.93
C VAL A 22 -18.41 -12.28 -43.77
N SER A 23 -19.44 -12.01 -44.57
CA SER A 23 -20.12 -13.03 -45.39
C SER A 23 -19.27 -13.56 -46.55
N ASN A 24 -18.30 -12.78 -47.05
CA ASN A 24 -17.26 -13.29 -47.96
C ASN A 24 -16.34 -14.34 -47.30
N VAL A 25 -16.12 -14.24 -45.98
CA VAL A 25 -15.27 -15.17 -45.21
C VAL A 25 -16.08 -16.32 -44.60
N PHE A 26 -17.36 -16.07 -44.31
CA PHE A 26 -18.34 -16.95 -43.70
C PHE A 26 -19.63 -17.01 -44.55
N PRO A 27 -19.65 -17.76 -45.66
CA PRO A 27 -20.81 -17.82 -46.57
C PRO A 27 -22.08 -18.36 -45.92
N PHE A 28 -23.24 -18.00 -46.47
CA PHE A 28 -24.55 -18.50 -46.06
C PHE A 28 -24.69 -20.01 -46.37
N LEU A 29 -25.04 -20.82 -45.36
CA LEU A 29 -25.54 -22.19 -45.54
C LEU A 29 -27.05 -22.28 -45.35
N GLU A 30 -27.60 -21.62 -44.33
CA GLU A 30 -29.02 -21.67 -43.99
C GLU A 30 -29.51 -20.29 -43.57
N ASP A 31 -30.58 -19.80 -44.20
CA ASP A 31 -31.21 -18.55 -43.81
C ASP A 31 -32.09 -18.75 -42.55
N ARG A 32 -31.85 -17.93 -41.53
CA ARG A 32 -32.59 -17.87 -40.26
C ARG A 32 -33.11 -16.46 -39.96
N THR A 33 -33.13 -15.60 -40.97
CA THR A 33 -33.59 -14.22 -40.92
C THR A 33 -35.05 -14.14 -40.49
N ASP A 34 -35.35 -13.24 -39.56
CA ASP A 34 -36.73 -12.88 -39.25
C ASP A 34 -37.11 -11.53 -39.90
N GLY A 35 -38.37 -11.10 -39.75
CA GLY A 35 -38.84 -9.85 -40.33
C GLY A 35 -38.18 -8.57 -39.82
N THR A 36 -37.17 -8.67 -38.96
CA THR A 36 -36.44 -7.54 -38.35
C THR A 36 -34.91 -7.70 -38.37
N SER A 37 -34.37 -8.92 -38.29
CA SER A 37 -32.93 -9.19 -38.10
C SER A 37 -32.42 -10.22 -39.09
N LEU A 38 -31.42 -9.84 -39.90
CA LEU A 38 -30.68 -10.77 -40.75
C LEU A 38 -29.90 -11.74 -39.87
N ARG A 39 -30.14 -13.04 -40.09
CA ARG A 39 -29.49 -14.12 -39.35
C ARG A 39 -29.26 -15.30 -40.28
N TYR A 40 -28.09 -15.92 -40.23
CA TYR A 40 -27.83 -17.12 -41.03
C TYR A 40 -26.84 -18.06 -40.35
N ILE A 41 -27.04 -19.37 -40.54
CA ILE A 41 -26.00 -20.35 -40.25
C ILE A 41 -24.95 -20.22 -41.34
N ALA A 42 -23.71 -19.98 -40.92
CA ALA A 42 -22.59 -19.80 -41.82
C ALA A 42 -21.79 -21.09 -42.03
N GLU A 43 -21.13 -21.18 -43.19
CA GLU A 43 -20.16 -22.24 -43.45
C GLU A 43 -18.99 -22.11 -42.47
N ASN A 44 -18.68 -23.22 -41.81
CA ASN A 44 -17.60 -23.30 -40.86
C ASN A 44 -16.55 -24.31 -41.31
N PHE A 45 -15.29 -23.96 -41.11
CA PHE A 45 -14.13 -24.68 -41.65
C PHE A 45 -13.73 -25.88 -40.76
N SER A 46 -14.70 -26.44 -40.02
CA SER A 46 -14.58 -27.54 -39.06
C SER A 46 -15.95 -28.18 -38.85
N SER A 47 -16.15 -29.42 -39.31
CA SER A 47 -17.44 -30.13 -39.40
C SER A 47 -18.30 -30.21 -38.14
N ASP A 48 -17.72 -29.94 -36.98
CA ASP A 48 -18.29 -30.22 -35.67
C ASP A 48 -18.82 -28.96 -34.96
N LEU A 49 -18.85 -27.80 -35.63
CA LEU A 49 -19.33 -26.54 -35.06
C LEU A 49 -20.61 -26.03 -35.73
N ARG A 50 -21.33 -25.16 -35.03
CA ARG A 50 -22.40 -24.33 -35.56
C ARG A 50 -22.11 -22.85 -35.31
N VAL A 51 -22.07 -22.08 -36.41
CA VAL A 51 -21.79 -20.65 -36.38
C VAL A 51 -23.04 -19.92 -36.89
N LEU A 52 -23.65 -19.10 -36.03
CA LEU A 52 -24.74 -18.20 -36.41
C LEU A 52 -24.16 -16.81 -36.57
N VAL A 53 -24.40 -16.15 -37.71
CA VAL A 53 -24.09 -14.73 -37.90
C VAL A 53 -25.36 -13.93 -37.72
N VAL A 54 -25.29 -12.81 -36.98
CA VAL A 54 -26.37 -11.83 -36.82
C VAL A 54 -25.88 -10.42 -37.14
N GLN A 55 -26.65 -9.68 -37.92
CA GLN A 55 -26.46 -8.24 -38.11
C GLN A 55 -27.29 -7.46 -37.08
N GLN A 56 -26.70 -6.44 -36.46
CA GLN A 56 -27.46 -5.54 -35.59
C GLN A 56 -28.29 -4.52 -36.38
N GLN A 57 -29.39 -4.04 -35.80
CA GLN A 57 -30.37 -3.15 -36.46
C GLN A 57 -30.00 -1.64 -36.42
N GLY A 58 -28.74 -1.30 -36.14
CA GLY A 58 -28.25 0.08 -36.00
C GLY A 58 -26.94 0.15 -35.22
N MET A 59 -26.21 1.26 -35.31
CA MET A 59 -24.92 1.43 -34.63
C MET A 59 -25.08 1.64 -33.11
N GLY A 60 -24.09 1.21 -32.31
CA GLY A 60 -24.02 1.53 -30.88
C GLY A 60 -24.57 0.46 -29.91
N ASN A 61 -24.05 0.50 -28.68
CA ASN A 61 -24.27 -0.44 -27.58
C ASN A 61 -25.71 -0.97 -27.49
N SER A 62 -26.73 -0.11 -27.42
CA SER A 62 -28.13 -0.54 -27.24
C SER A 62 -28.67 -1.42 -28.37
N HIS A 63 -28.22 -1.22 -29.61
CA HIS A 63 -28.60 -2.05 -30.75
C HIS A 63 -27.89 -3.41 -30.71
N ALA A 64 -26.59 -3.40 -30.40
CA ALA A 64 -25.80 -4.61 -30.20
C ALA A 64 -26.40 -5.50 -29.09
N ARG A 65 -26.72 -4.87 -27.95
CA ARG A 65 -27.41 -5.45 -26.79
C ARG A 65 -28.71 -6.13 -27.23
N ARG A 66 -29.60 -5.39 -27.92
CA ARG A 66 -30.88 -5.93 -28.40
C ARG A 66 -30.72 -7.12 -29.36
N SER A 67 -29.82 -7.03 -30.33
CA SER A 67 -29.64 -8.11 -31.32
C SER A 67 -29.09 -9.39 -30.72
N VAL A 68 -28.23 -9.33 -29.69
CA VAL A 68 -27.83 -10.51 -28.92
C VAL A 68 -28.98 -11.06 -28.09
N HIS A 69 -29.72 -10.19 -27.37
CA HIS A 69 -30.89 -10.60 -26.59
C HIS A 69 -31.91 -11.38 -27.43
N ASP A 70 -32.25 -10.88 -28.62
CA ASP A 70 -33.26 -11.48 -29.50
C ASP A 70 -32.78 -12.83 -30.09
N VAL A 71 -31.46 -13.05 -30.23
CA VAL A 71 -30.89 -14.36 -30.55
C VAL A 71 -30.95 -15.31 -29.36
N LEU A 72 -30.56 -14.86 -28.16
CA LEU A 72 -30.58 -15.67 -26.93
C LEU A 72 -32.01 -16.03 -26.49
N ALA A 73 -33.03 -15.33 -26.96
CA ALA A 73 -34.43 -15.73 -26.77
C ALA A 73 -34.77 -17.05 -27.49
N ILE A 74 -34.08 -17.37 -28.59
CA ILE A 74 -34.38 -18.49 -29.50
C ILE A 74 -33.33 -19.62 -29.42
N TYR A 75 -32.06 -19.26 -29.24
CA TYR A 75 -30.91 -20.17 -29.29
C TYR A 75 -30.15 -20.20 -27.96
N ASP A 76 -29.52 -21.33 -27.64
CA ASP A 76 -28.49 -21.41 -26.60
C ASP A 76 -27.11 -21.24 -27.27
N VAL A 77 -26.21 -20.45 -26.67
CA VAL A 77 -24.95 -20.03 -27.32
C VAL A 77 -23.72 -20.36 -26.47
N GLY A 78 -22.69 -20.91 -27.11
CA GLY A 78 -21.40 -21.26 -26.47
C GLY A 78 -20.45 -20.08 -26.25
N ILE A 79 -20.29 -19.21 -27.26
CA ILE A 79 -19.53 -17.94 -27.18
C ILE A 79 -20.19 -16.87 -28.06
N ILE A 80 -20.12 -15.60 -27.65
CA ILE A 80 -20.52 -14.45 -28.47
C ILE A 80 -19.25 -13.72 -28.94
N VAL A 81 -19.11 -13.52 -30.25
CA VAL A 81 -17.95 -12.87 -30.87
C VAL A 81 -18.40 -11.64 -31.66
N CYS A 82 -17.99 -10.45 -31.21
CA CYS A 82 -18.20 -9.22 -31.96
C CYS A 82 -17.08 -9.04 -32.99
N ILE A 83 -17.44 -8.93 -34.28
CA ILE A 83 -16.47 -8.74 -35.38
C ILE A 83 -16.84 -7.48 -36.15
N GLY A 84 -15.87 -6.57 -36.33
CA GLY A 84 -16.05 -5.34 -37.09
C GLY A 84 -14.77 -4.51 -37.18
N ILE A 85 -14.90 -3.18 -37.25
CA ILE A 85 -13.80 -2.22 -37.30
C ILE A 85 -13.71 -1.36 -36.02
N ALA A 86 -12.57 -0.72 -35.80
CA ALA A 86 -12.36 0.23 -34.69
C ALA A 86 -11.36 1.33 -35.05
N GLY A 87 -11.44 2.46 -34.33
CA GLY A 87 -10.44 3.52 -34.39
C GLY A 87 -9.29 3.22 -33.43
N SER A 88 -8.05 3.14 -33.92
CA SER A 88 -6.87 2.88 -33.10
C SER A 88 -6.54 4.09 -32.22
N LEU A 89 -6.44 3.87 -30.91
CA LEU A 89 -5.96 4.85 -29.93
C LEU A 89 -4.47 4.66 -29.62
N SER A 90 -3.91 3.44 -29.64
CA SER A 90 -2.47 3.19 -29.39
C SER A 90 -1.61 3.41 -30.65
N SER A 91 -0.35 3.84 -30.49
CA SER A 91 0.64 3.93 -31.59
C SER A 91 1.11 2.56 -32.11
N ASP A 92 0.81 1.49 -31.36
CA ASP A 92 1.24 0.12 -31.66
C ASP A 92 0.41 -0.57 -32.75
N LEU A 93 -0.67 0.09 -33.18
CA LEU A 93 -1.62 -0.40 -34.16
C LEU A 93 -1.74 0.56 -35.34
N ARG A 94 -1.44 0.04 -36.52
CA ARG A 94 -1.54 0.71 -37.82
C ARG A 94 -2.88 0.41 -38.48
N LEU A 95 -3.16 1.09 -39.59
CA LEU A 95 -4.31 0.80 -40.43
C LEU A 95 -4.27 -0.66 -40.89
N CYS A 96 -5.44 -1.31 -40.85
CA CYS A 96 -5.67 -2.72 -41.20
C CYS A 96 -5.00 -3.79 -40.31
N ASP A 97 -4.31 -3.41 -39.21
CA ASP A 97 -4.00 -4.35 -38.12
C ASP A 97 -5.30 -4.85 -37.44
N VAL A 98 -5.22 -5.95 -36.69
CA VAL A 98 -6.35 -6.54 -35.95
C VAL A 98 -6.09 -6.50 -34.44
N CYS A 99 -6.95 -5.82 -33.69
CA CYS A 99 -6.95 -5.90 -32.23
C CYS A 99 -8.05 -6.84 -31.73
N TYR A 100 -7.83 -7.46 -30.57
CA TYR A 100 -8.84 -8.28 -29.91
C TYR A 100 -8.82 -8.10 -28.39
N SER A 101 -9.99 -8.25 -27.77
CA SER A 101 -10.18 -7.95 -26.35
C SER A 101 -9.49 -8.97 -25.45
N GLU A 102 -8.64 -8.44 -24.58
CA GLU A 102 -8.38 -9.02 -23.26
C GLU A 102 -9.46 -8.54 -22.28
N SER A 103 -9.80 -7.25 -22.39
CA SER A 103 -10.94 -6.63 -21.73
C SER A 103 -11.62 -5.61 -22.64
N VAL A 104 -12.88 -5.30 -22.31
CA VAL A 104 -13.67 -4.22 -22.89
C VAL A 104 -14.01 -3.25 -21.77
N ILE A 105 -13.89 -1.95 -22.03
CA ILE A 105 -14.29 -0.89 -21.09
C ILE A 105 -15.41 -0.08 -21.75
N ASP A 106 -16.64 -0.16 -21.24
CA ASP A 106 -17.68 0.82 -21.61
C ASP A 106 -17.46 2.10 -20.81
N ILE A 107 -17.30 3.22 -21.51
CA ILE A 107 -16.99 4.52 -20.91
C ILE A 107 -18.20 5.45 -20.84
N LEU A 108 -19.32 5.13 -21.50
CA LEU A 108 -20.45 6.04 -21.66
C LEU A 108 -21.60 5.76 -20.69
N GLU A 109 -21.80 4.51 -20.29
CA GLU A 109 -23.01 4.09 -19.56
C GLU A 109 -23.24 4.85 -18.24
N ASN A 110 -22.17 5.28 -17.56
CA ASN A 110 -22.23 6.06 -16.33
C ASN A 110 -21.47 7.42 -16.42
N ALA A 111 -21.27 7.96 -17.63
CA ALA A 111 -20.54 9.21 -17.81
C ALA A 111 -21.29 10.43 -17.23
N LYS A 112 -20.61 11.21 -16.39
CA LYS A 112 -21.11 12.47 -15.83
C LYS A 112 -20.60 13.64 -16.65
N VAL A 113 -21.48 14.60 -16.97
CA VAL A 113 -21.11 15.86 -17.62
C VAL A 113 -21.13 16.97 -16.57
N GLU A 114 -20.05 17.75 -16.51
CA GLU A 114 -19.86 18.85 -15.57
C GLU A 114 -19.49 20.12 -16.34
N ASP A 115 -19.97 21.28 -15.88
CA ASP A 115 -19.63 22.59 -16.43
C ASP A 115 -18.76 23.31 -15.41
N ASP A 116 -17.49 23.57 -15.76
CA ASP A 116 -16.50 24.21 -14.90
C ASP A 116 -16.37 25.72 -15.15
N GLY A 117 -17.19 26.29 -16.02
CA GLY A 117 -17.15 27.69 -16.43
C GLY A 117 -16.03 28.04 -17.42
N GLN A 118 -15.14 27.10 -17.76
CA GLN A 118 -14.21 27.19 -18.90
C GLN A 118 -14.61 26.26 -20.05
N GLY A 119 -15.38 25.21 -19.78
CA GLY A 119 -16.05 24.41 -20.79
C GLY A 119 -16.84 23.22 -20.23
N ILE A 120 -17.30 22.36 -21.15
CA ILE A 120 -17.96 21.10 -20.79
C ILE A 120 -16.89 20.04 -20.52
N ASN A 121 -16.80 19.60 -19.26
CA ASN A 121 -16.01 18.45 -18.86
C ASN A 121 -16.87 17.17 -18.86
N ILE A 122 -16.26 16.04 -19.19
CA ILE A 122 -16.90 14.71 -19.14
C ILE A 122 -16.04 13.84 -18.24
N SER A 123 -16.62 13.42 -17.13
CA SER A 123 -16.02 12.53 -16.13
C SER A 123 -16.59 11.13 -16.35
N PHE A 124 -15.76 10.21 -16.85
CA PHE A 124 -16.17 8.84 -17.16
C PHE A 124 -16.20 7.98 -15.89
N SER A 125 -17.21 7.10 -15.78
CA SER A 125 -17.28 6.05 -14.75
C SER A 125 -17.33 4.68 -15.46
N PRO A 126 -16.17 4.10 -15.79
CA PRO A 126 -16.08 2.96 -16.71
C PRO A 126 -16.65 1.65 -16.16
N THR A 127 -17.37 0.90 -17.00
CA THR A 127 -17.75 -0.49 -16.73
C THR A 127 -16.76 -1.44 -17.41
N HIS A 128 -16.06 -2.26 -16.61
CA HIS A 128 -15.05 -3.20 -17.12
C HIS A 128 -15.63 -4.61 -17.31
N PHE A 129 -15.33 -5.20 -18.46
CA PHE A 129 -15.65 -6.58 -18.81
C PHE A 129 -14.40 -7.33 -19.30
N SER A 130 -14.29 -8.63 -19.03
CA SER A 130 -13.10 -9.43 -19.37
C SER A 130 -13.45 -10.53 -20.37
N THR A 131 -12.58 -10.73 -21.37
CA THR A 131 -12.57 -11.95 -22.18
C THR A 131 -11.91 -13.08 -21.36
N PRO A 132 -12.44 -14.32 -21.36
CA PRO A 132 -11.82 -15.41 -20.61
C PRO A 132 -10.38 -15.68 -21.06
N ALA A 133 -9.48 -15.81 -20.09
CA ALA A 133 -8.04 -15.93 -20.33
C ALA A 133 -7.67 -17.11 -21.26
N GLN A 134 -8.43 -18.20 -21.26
CA GLN A 134 -8.23 -19.34 -22.16
C GLN A 134 -8.43 -18.97 -23.64
N ILE A 135 -9.41 -18.11 -23.93
CA ILE A 135 -9.72 -17.62 -25.27
C ILE A 135 -8.62 -16.65 -25.72
N THR A 136 -8.26 -15.68 -24.87
CA THR A 136 -7.20 -14.71 -25.18
C THR A 136 -5.83 -15.40 -25.34
N ALA A 137 -5.52 -16.40 -24.51
CA ALA A 137 -4.31 -17.20 -24.62
C ALA A 137 -4.26 -18.01 -25.93
N ALA A 138 -5.37 -18.63 -26.34
CA ALA A 138 -5.45 -19.33 -27.62
C ALA A 138 -5.15 -18.41 -28.81
N LEU A 139 -5.74 -17.21 -28.84
CA LEU A 139 -5.45 -16.18 -29.85
C LEU A 139 -3.99 -15.72 -29.80
N ASN A 140 -3.41 -15.57 -28.61
CA ASN A 140 -1.99 -15.25 -28.44
C ASN A 140 -1.08 -16.35 -29.03
N PHE A 141 -1.41 -17.62 -28.82
CA PHE A 141 -0.62 -18.75 -29.32
C PHE A 141 -0.50 -18.80 -30.84
N SER A 142 -1.45 -18.26 -31.61
CA SER A 142 -1.29 -18.22 -33.09
C SER A 142 -0.05 -17.43 -33.52
N ARG A 143 0.37 -16.43 -32.73
CA ARG A 143 1.55 -15.59 -33.00
C ARG A 143 2.87 -16.23 -32.58
N VAL A 144 2.88 -16.93 -31.44
CA VAL A 144 4.11 -17.37 -30.74
C VAL A 144 4.36 -18.88 -30.76
N HIS A 145 3.33 -19.72 -30.86
CA HIS A 145 3.48 -21.16 -30.79
C HIS A 145 4.08 -21.71 -32.10
N PRO A 146 5.17 -22.51 -32.08
CA PRO A 146 5.87 -22.95 -33.29
C PRO A 146 4.97 -23.58 -34.35
N ASN A 147 4.03 -24.43 -33.93
CA ASN A 147 3.13 -25.15 -34.85
C ASN A 147 2.02 -24.28 -35.46
N LEU A 148 1.76 -23.08 -34.93
CA LEU A 148 0.69 -22.18 -35.41
C LEU A 148 1.24 -20.95 -36.13
N ARG A 149 2.49 -20.57 -35.84
CA ARG A 149 3.15 -19.40 -36.44
C ARG A 149 3.15 -19.42 -37.97
N GLN A 150 3.21 -20.60 -38.61
CA GLN A 150 3.12 -20.72 -40.07
C GLN A 150 1.72 -20.37 -40.60
N GLN A 151 0.65 -20.79 -39.92
CA GLN A 151 -0.73 -20.46 -40.29
C GLN A 151 -1.00 -18.95 -40.10
N TYR A 152 -0.47 -18.37 -39.02
CA TYR A 152 -0.51 -16.94 -38.80
C TYR A 152 0.25 -16.15 -39.87
N ALA A 153 1.46 -16.58 -40.25
CA ALA A 153 2.21 -15.95 -41.34
C ALA A 153 1.50 -16.05 -42.70
N ALA A 154 0.78 -17.15 -42.96
CA ALA A 154 -0.05 -17.29 -44.16
C ALA A 154 -1.24 -16.30 -44.15
N TRP A 155 -1.93 -16.14 -43.02
CA TRP A 155 -2.96 -15.10 -42.84
C TRP A 155 -2.40 -13.69 -43.07
N GLN A 156 -1.20 -13.40 -42.55
CA GLN A 156 -0.55 -12.10 -42.72
C GLN A 156 -0.29 -11.78 -44.22
N GLU A 157 0.18 -12.75 -45.00
CA GLU A 157 0.45 -12.56 -46.42
C GLU A 157 -0.86 -12.49 -47.25
N GLU A 158 -1.86 -13.34 -46.97
CA GLU A 158 -3.17 -13.30 -47.63
C GLU A 158 -3.87 -11.93 -47.46
N CYS A 159 -3.82 -11.38 -46.24
CA CYS A 159 -4.38 -10.05 -45.96
C CYS A 159 -3.58 -8.92 -46.64
N LYS A 160 -2.26 -9.08 -46.79
CA LYS A 160 -1.38 -8.13 -47.50
C LYS A 160 -1.64 -8.14 -49.01
N GLU A 161 -1.78 -9.31 -49.63
CA GLU A 161 -2.14 -9.45 -51.05
C GLU A 161 -3.53 -8.85 -51.32
N PHE A 162 -4.51 -9.13 -50.45
CA PHE A 162 -5.85 -8.55 -50.55
C PHE A 162 -5.83 -7.02 -50.44
N ALA A 163 -5.11 -6.46 -49.46
CA ALA A 163 -4.95 -5.02 -49.30
C ALA A 163 -4.33 -4.36 -50.54
N ALA A 164 -3.25 -4.94 -51.08
CA ALA A 164 -2.59 -4.45 -52.29
C ALA A 164 -3.50 -4.50 -53.54
N SER A 165 -4.40 -5.48 -53.64
CA SER A 165 -5.37 -5.59 -54.75
C SER A 165 -6.46 -4.51 -54.76
N ILE A 166 -6.81 -3.98 -53.57
CA ILE A 166 -7.88 -2.99 -53.39
C ILE A 166 -7.32 -1.56 -53.34
N LEU A 167 -6.18 -1.38 -52.68
CA LEU A 167 -5.57 -0.09 -52.36
C LEU A 167 -4.03 -0.17 -52.46
N PRO A 168 -3.48 -0.17 -53.69
CA PRO A 168 -2.03 -0.17 -53.91
C PRO A 168 -1.35 1.16 -53.58
N ASP A 169 -2.12 2.26 -53.54
CA ASP A 169 -1.62 3.62 -53.34
C ASP A 169 -1.33 3.94 -51.86
N PRO A 170 -0.34 4.80 -51.54
CA PRO A 170 -0.01 5.19 -50.17
C PRO A 170 -1.14 5.97 -49.46
N VAL A 171 -1.53 5.54 -48.26
CA VAL A 171 -2.54 6.17 -47.40
C VAL A 171 -1.92 7.06 -46.32
N ILE A 172 -2.65 8.08 -45.84
CA ILE A 172 -2.18 8.93 -44.74
C ILE A 172 -2.25 8.21 -43.38
N GLU A 173 -1.12 8.16 -42.68
CA GLU A 173 -0.96 7.55 -41.35
C GLU A 173 -1.06 8.60 -40.23
N ARG A 174 -1.09 8.15 -38.96
CA ARG A 174 -1.19 9.02 -37.77
C ARG A 174 -0.15 10.14 -37.69
N ASP A 175 1.08 9.89 -38.19
CA ASP A 175 2.16 10.91 -38.22
C ASP A 175 2.03 11.90 -39.38
N GLY A 176 0.93 11.85 -40.12
CA GLY A 176 0.63 12.70 -41.27
C GLY A 176 1.36 12.32 -42.56
N LYS A 177 2.19 11.26 -42.54
CA LYS A 177 2.95 10.80 -43.72
C LYS A 177 2.14 9.77 -44.50
N SER A 178 2.29 9.79 -45.83
CA SER A 178 1.69 8.77 -46.70
C SER A 178 2.55 7.51 -46.74
N ARG A 179 1.96 6.33 -46.53
CA ARG A 179 2.64 5.03 -46.56
C ARG A 179 1.77 3.98 -47.23
N ILE A 180 2.38 3.01 -47.91
CA ILE A 180 1.66 1.81 -48.38
C ILE A 180 1.31 0.97 -47.14
N LEU A 181 0.12 0.36 -47.13
CA LEU A 181 -0.33 -0.52 -46.04
C LEU A 181 0.71 -1.64 -45.81
N SER A 182 1.16 -1.78 -44.56
CA SER A 182 2.12 -2.82 -44.19
C SER A 182 1.45 -4.19 -44.02
N ILE A 183 2.27 -5.24 -43.91
CA ILE A 183 1.80 -6.55 -43.47
C ILE A 183 1.06 -6.41 -42.12
N PRO A 184 -0.19 -6.89 -41.99
CA PRO A 184 -0.99 -6.66 -40.79
C PRO A 184 -0.51 -7.52 -39.64
N ASN A 185 -0.58 -6.99 -38.43
CA ASN A 185 -0.32 -7.70 -37.18
C ASN A 185 -1.61 -7.90 -36.40
N SER A 186 -1.55 -8.75 -35.36
CA SER A 186 -2.61 -8.82 -34.36
C SER A 186 -2.08 -8.62 -32.94
N LYS A 187 -2.88 -7.93 -32.11
CA LYS A 187 -2.51 -7.54 -30.75
C LYS A 187 -3.69 -7.71 -29.79
N ASN A 188 -3.45 -8.37 -28.65
CA ASN A 188 -4.37 -8.40 -27.52
C ASN A 188 -4.26 -7.10 -26.72
N GLY A 189 -5.38 -6.66 -26.14
CA GLY A 189 -5.37 -5.57 -25.16
C GLY A 189 -6.75 -5.06 -24.85
N VAL A 190 -6.82 -3.83 -24.37
CA VAL A 190 -8.06 -3.20 -23.91
C VAL A 190 -8.75 -2.49 -25.08
N ILE A 191 -10.06 -2.72 -25.24
CA ILE A 191 -10.89 -2.04 -26.25
C ILE A 191 -11.92 -1.17 -25.53
N ALA A 192 -11.99 0.11 -25.86
CA ALA A 192 -12.99 1.02 -25.30
C ALA A 192 -14.29 0.97 -26.14
N CYS A 193 -15.44 0.86 -25.46
CA CYS A 193 -16.77 1.02 -26.03
C CYS A 193 -17.28 2.43 -25.68
N GLY A 194 -17.37 3.31 -26.69
CA GLY A 194 -17.78 4.70 -26.51
C GLY A 194 -17.77 5.52 -27.80
N SER A 195 -17.99 6.84 -27.69
CA SER A 195 -18.16 7.71 -28.87
C SER A 195 -16.86 7.89 -29.63
N VAL A 196 -16.74 7.35 -30.85
CA VAL A 196 -15.54 7.55 -31.68
C VAL A 196 -15.43 9.03 -32.11
N SER A 197 -14.49 9.76 -31.52
CA SER A 197 -14.31 11.20 -31.69
C SER A 197 -12.99 11.56 -32.37
N LYS A 198 -12.93 12.75 -32.97
CA LYS A 198 -11.69 13.36 -33.51
C LYS A 198 -10.98 14.28 -32.50
N SER A 199 -11.63 14.57 -31.36
CA SER A 199 -11.08 15.49 -30.36
C SER A 199 -9.87 14.85 -29.69
N SER A 200 -8.73 15.55 -29.75
CA SER A 200 -7.51 15.19 -29.01
C SER A 200 -7.79 15.00 -27.53
N ASP A 201 -8.65 15.86 -26.98
CA ASP A 201 -8.84 16.01 -25.56
C ASP A 201 -9.80 14.94 -25.04
N TYR A 202 -10.84 14.61 -25.81
CA TYR A 202 -11.71 13.46 -25.55
C TYR A 202 -10.92 12.15 -25.61
N ASN A 203 -10.10 11.97 -26.65
CA ASN A 203 -9.29 10.75 -26.81
C ASN A 203 -8.14 10.66 -25.79
N ALA A 204 -7.60 11.79 -25.34
CA ALA A 204 -6.66 11.84 -24.21
C ALA A 204 -7.36 11.45 -22.90
N LYS A 205 -8.57 11.95 -22.64
CA LYS A 205 -9.37 11.54 -21.47
C LYS A 205 -9.69 10.04 -21.50
N ILE A 206 -10.03 9.45 -22.65
CA ILE A 206 -10.19 7.99 -22.76
C ILE A 206 -8.90 7.25 -22.40
N ARG A 207 -7.77 7.64 -22.99
CA ARG A 207 -6.47 7.03 -22.69
C ARG A 207 -6.04 7.21 -21.23
N SER A 208 -6.53 8.23 -20.53
CA SER A 208 -6.29 8.42 -19.10
C SER A 208 -7.06 7.44 -18.19
N ILE A 209 -8.11 6.77 -18.70
CA ILE A 209 -8.81 5.70 -17.98
C ILE A 209 -7.92 4.44 -17.88
N GLU A 210 -7.26 4.09 -18.98
CA GLU A 210 -6.38 2.92 -19.08
C GLU A 210 -5.36 3.14 -20.21
N ARG A 211 -4.07 3.22 -19.84
CA ARG A 211 -2.96 3.45 -20.78
C ARG A 211 -2.91 2.40 -21.89
N LYS A 212 -3.35 1.18 -21.62
CA LYS A 212 -3.34 0.03 -22.55
C LYS A 212 -4.53 -0.03 -23.51
N ILE A 213 -5.38 1.01 -23.58
CA ILE A 213 -6.45 1.09 -24.58
C ILE A 213 -5.86 1.13 -25.99
N LEU A 214 -6.09 0.03 -26.73
CA LEU A 214 -5.62 -0.16 -28.08
C LEU A 214 -6.48 0.59 -29.09
N ALA A 215 -7.80 0.47 -28.96
CA ALA A 215 -8.78 0.97 -29.93
C ALA A 215 -10.10 1.36 -29.25
N ILE A 216 -10.90 2.15 -29.96
CA ILE A 216 -12.27 2.53 -29.59
C ILE A 216 -13.27 2.13 -30.68
N GLU A 217 -14.39 1.57 -30.23
CA GLU A 217 -15.56 1.13 -31.01
C GLU A 217 -16.84 1.45 -30.22
N THR A 218 -18.01 1.05 -30.73
CA THR A 218 -19.31 1.54 -30.20
C THR A 218 -20.26 0.45 -29.68
N GLU A 219 -19.92 -0.84 -29.76
CA GLU A 219 -20.87 -1.94 -29.54
C GLU A 219 -20.52 -2.87 -28.38
N SER A 220 -19.23 -3.09 -28.08
CA SER A 220 -18.80 -4.25 -27.30
C SER A 220 -19.29 -4.24 -25.85
N GLY A 221 -19.50 -3.06 -25.25
CA GLY A 221 -20.01 -2.93 -23.89
C GLY A 221 -21.34 -3.68 -23.70
N GLY A 222 -22.32 -3.43 -24.57
CA GLY A 222 -23.65 -4.07 -24.49
C GLY A 222 -23.65 -5.57 -24.78
N ILE A 223 -22.72 -6.03 -25.62
CA ILE A 223 -22.53 -7.47 -25.92
C ILE A 223 -21.94 -8.18 -24.70
N PHE A 224 -20.91 -7.60 -24.07
CA PHE A 224 -20.26 -8.17 -22.89
C PHE A 224 -21.15 -8.11 -21.65
N GLU A 225 -21.99 -7.09 -21.52
CA GLU A 225 -22.99 -6.99 -20.46
C GLU A 225 -24.02 -8.12 -20.53
N ILE A 226 -24.62 -8.36 -21.70
CA ILE A 226 -25.54 -9.51 -21.87
C ILE A 226 -24.81 -10.83 -21.67
N GLY A 227 -23.60 -11.00 -22.24
CA GLY A 227 -22.82 -12.21 -22.02
C GLY A 227 -22.58 -12.49 -20.54
N LYS A 228 -22.20 -11.45 -19.77
CA LYS A 228 -22.02 -11.52 -18.31
C LYS A 228 -23.32 -11.91 -17.60
N HIS A 229 -24.48 -11.37 -17.98
CA HIS A 229 -25.77 -11.74 -17.40
C HIS A 229 -26.25 -13.15 -17.79
N ALA A 230 -25.94 -13.60 -19.01
CA ALA A 230 -26.28 -14.93 -19.51
C ALA A 230 -25.25 -16.01 -19.12
N LEU A 231 -24.14 -15.63 -18.47
CA LEU A 231 -22.95 -16.47 -18.22
C LEU A 231 -22.32 -17.04 -19.51
N ILE A 232 -22.48 -16.34 -20.63
CA ILE A 232 -21.90 -16.69 -21.94
C ILE A 232 -20.63 -15.87 -22.13
N PRO A 233 -19.48 -16.49 -22.45
CA PRO A 233 -18.24 -15.77 -22.69
C PRO A 233 -18.32 -14.90 -23.94
N CYS A 234 -17.70 -13.72 -23.87
CA CYS A 234 -17.62 -12.77 -24.98
C CYS A 234 -16.18 -12.50 -25.43
N LEU A 235 -16.03 -12.25 -26.73
CA LEU A 235 -14.78 -11.86 -27.39
C LEU A 235 -15.08 -10.75 -28.41
N THR A 236 -14.25 -9.72 -28.47
CA THR A 236 -14.30 -8.70 -29.54
C THR A 236 -13.05 -8.81 -30.40
N ILE A 237 -13.20 -8.77 -31.72
CA ILE A 237 -12.12 -8.72 -32.71
C ILE A 237 -12.41 -7.56 -33.66
N ARG A 238 -11.52 -6.57 -33.71
CA ARG A 238 -11.69 -5.37 -34.54
C ARG A 238 -10.50 -5.12 -35.45
N GLY A 239 -10.77 -4.88 -36.72
CA GLY A 239 -9.80 -4.36 -37.68
C GLY A 239 -9.66 -2.85 -37.55
N ILE A 240 -8.45 -2.31 -37.65
CA ILE A 240 -8.23 -0.87 -37.51
C ILE A 240 -8.57 -0.12 -38.80
N SER A 241 -9.65 0.66 -38.78
CA SER A 241 -10.12 1.46 -39.92
C SER A 241 -9.51 2.86 -39.98
N ASP A 242 -9.16 3.43 -38.83
CA ASP A 242 -8.64 4.79 -38.68
C ASP A 242 -7.90 4.96 -37.35
N HIS A 243 -7.34 6.14 -37.08
CA HIS A 243 -6.61 6.45 -35.85
C HIS A 243 -7.38 7.27 -34.82
N ALA A 244 -8.73 7.34 -34.94
CA ALA A 244 -9.58 8.19 -34.11
C ALA A 244 -9.06 9.65 -34.02
N ASP A 245 -8.49 10.18 -35.10
CA ASP A 245 -7.82 11.48 -35.10
C ASP A 245 -8.45 12.48 -36.08
N LYS A 246 -7.89 13.68 -36.12
CA LYS A 246 -8.29 14.72 -37.08
C LYS A 246 -8.12 14.34 -38.55
N ASN A 247 -7.29 13.33 -38.86
CA ASN A 247 -7.03 12.89 -40.23
C ASN A 247 -8.11 11.93 -40.75
N LYS A 248 -8.99 11.39 -39.91
CA LYS A 248 -10.05 10.43 -40.29
C LYS A 248 -10.82 10.82 -41.55
N ASN A 249 -11.32 12.06 -41.65
CA ASN A 249 -12.04 12.51 -42.86
C ASN A 249 -11.16 12.47 -44.11
N LYS A 250 -9.90 12.93 -44.00
CA LYS A 250 -8.96 12.95 -45.13
C LYS A 250 -8.58 11.55 -45.59
N LEU A 251 -8.51 10.58 -44.68
CA LEU A 251 -8.31 9.17 -44.99
C LEU A 251 -9.51 8.58 -45.74
N GLU A 252 -10.74 8.89 -45.30
CA GLU A 252 -11.98 8.45 -45.98
C GLU A 252 -12.13 9.10 -47.37
N GLU A 253 -11.90 10.41 -47.49
CA GLU A 253 -11.91 11.14 -48.76
C GLU A 253 -10.85 10.61 -49.74
N GLN A 254 -9.66 10.24 -49.24
CA GLN A 254 -8.59 9.66 -50.06
C GLN A 254 -8.91 8.23 -50.52
N THR A 255 -9.55 7.41 -49.67
CA THR A 255 -9.63 5.95 -49.88
C THR A 255 -11.00 5.42 -50.23
N GLY A 256 -12.07 6.21 -50.06
CA GLY A 256 -13.45 5.81 -50.38
C GLY A 256 -13.89 4.56 -49.63
N ALA A 257 -13.75 4.56 -48.30
CA ALA A 257 -14.03 3.43 -47.39
C ALA A 257 -13.24 2.12 -47.65
N LYS A 258 -12.31 2.07 -48.61
CA LYS A 258 -11.48 0.88 -48.88
C LYS A 258 -10.71 0.38 -47.66
N VAL A 259 -10.23 1.27 -46.79
CA VAL A 259 -9.52 0.90 -45.55
C VAL A 259 -10.45 0.18 -44.57
N ARG A 260 -11.71 0.61 -44.42
CA ARG A 260 -12.72 -0.11 -43.61
C ARG A 260 -12.95 -1.52 -44.14
N ARG A 261 -13.10 -1.64 -45.46
CA ARG A 261 -13.30 -2.92 -46.14
C ARG A 261 -12.16 -3.89 -45.87
N ILE A 262 -10.91 -3.44 -46.04
CA ILE A 262 -9.72 -4.26 -45.74
C ILE A 262 -9.66 -4.60 -44.25
N ALA A 263 -9.93 -3.64 -43.35
CA ALA A 263 -9.93 -3.86 -41.90
C ALA A 263 -10.97 -4.91 -41.45
N ALA A 264 -12.22 -4.82 -41.92
CA ALA A 264 -13.27 -5.77 -41.62
C ALA A 264 -12.92 -7.18 -42.15
N SER A 265 -12.43 -7.27 -43.39
CA SER A 265 -11.97 -8.53 -44.00
C SER A 265 -10.82 -9.15 -43.20
N ASN A 266 -9.83 -8.36 -42.77
CA ASN A 266 -8.71 -8.84 -41.96
C ASN A 266 -9.18 -9.39 -40.59
N ALA A 267 -10.14 -8.73 -39.94
CA ALA A 267 -10.74 -9.19 -38.68
C ALA A 267 -11.50 -10.52 -38.85
N ALA A 268 -12.33 -10.63 -39.88
CA ALA A 268 -13.06 -11.85 -40.21
C ALA A 268 -12.12 -13.02 -40.54
N LYS A 269 -11.10 -12.79 -41.39
CA LYS A 269 -10.06 -13.77 -41.72
C LYS A 269 -9.24 -14.18 -40.49
N PHE A 270 -8.94 -13.25 -39.59
CA PHE A 270 -8.24 -13.56 -38.34
C PHE A 270 -9.10 -14.46 -37.44
N PHE A 271 -10.42 -14.24 -37.37
CA PHE A 271 -11.31 -15.13 -36.64
C PHE A 271 -11.41 -16.53 -37.28
N LYS A 272 -11.50 -16.61 -38.61
CA LYS A 272 -11.44 -17.86 -39.37
C LYS A 272 -10.18 -18.69 -39.06
N LEU A 273 -9.02 -18.04 -38.94
CA LEU A 273 -7.77 -18.68 -38.48
C LEU A 273 -7.92 -19.29 -37.07
N GLN A 274 -8.64 -18.64 -36.15
CA GLN A 274 -8.85 -19.18 -34.79
C GLN A 274 -9.80 -20.38 -34.77
N LEU A 275 -10.75 -20.48 -35.70
CA LEU A 275 -11.57 -21.69 -35.84
C LEU A 275 -10.77 -22.92 -36.33
N GLN A 276 -9.53 -22.72 -36.78
CA GLN A 276 -8.58 -23.80 -37.11
C GLN A 276 -7.52 -24.01 -36.00
N ASN A 277 -7.51 -23.16 -34.97
CA ASN A 277 -6.56 -23.21 -33.86
C ASN A 277 -7.04 -24.22 -32.79
N PRO A 278 -6.30 -25.32 -32.54
CA PRO A 278 -6.74 -26.38 -31.62
C PRO A 278 -6.89 -25.88 -30.17
N TYR A 279 -6.13 -24.86 -29.74
CA TYR A 279 -6.28 -24.28 -28.42
C TYR A 279 -7.58 -23.47 -28.31
N PHE A 280 -7.99 -22.78 -29.37
CA PHE A 280 -9.24 -22.03 -29.41
C PHE A 280 -10.44 -22.99 -29.43
N LEU A 281 -10.38 -24.05 -30.25
CA LEU A 281 -11.39 -25.11 -30.26
C LEU A 281 -11.51 -25.82 -28.89
N SER A 282 -10.39 -26.03 -28.18
CA SER A 282 -10.41 -26.58 -26.82
C SER A 282 -11.04 -25.61 -25.82
N ALA A 283 -10.73 -24.31 -25.91
CA ALA A 283 -11.34 -23.28 -25.05
C ALA A 283 -12.85 -23.15 -25.30
N LEU A 284 -13.28 -23.22 -26.56
CA LEU A 284 -14.68 -23.23 -26.98
C LEU A 284 -15.44 -24.42 -26.38
N LYS A 285 -14.90 -25.64 -26.52
CA LYS A 285 -15.52 -26.85 -25.94
C LYS A 285 -15.63 -26.78 -24.41
N ALA A 286 -14.62 -26.21 -23.73
CA ALA A 286 -14.65 -25.99 -22.30
C ALA A 286 -15.69 -24.93 -21.86
N ALA A 287 -15.94 -23.91 -22.68
CA ALA A 287 -17.01 -22.94 -22.47
C ALA A 287 -18.40 -23.59 -22.63
N SER A 288 -18.65 -24.27 -23.75
CA SER A 288 -19.92 -24.97 -24.02
C SER A 288 -20.28 -25.99 -22.93
N ALA A 289 -19.29 -26.72 -22.40
CA ALA A 289 -19.50 -27.69 -21.33
C ALA A 289 -19.90 -27.09 -19.96
N ARG A 290 -19.61 -25.79 -19.71
CA ARG A 290 -20.05 -25.10 -18.48
C ARG A 290 -21.51 -24.66 -18.56
N ASN A 291 -22.00 -24.33 -19.75
CA ASN A 291 -23.38 -23.90 -19.97
C ASN A 291 -24.36 -25.08 -20.13
N GLN A 292 -23.85 -26.30 -20.37
CA GLN A 292 -24.62 -27.54 -20.42
C GLN A 292 -24.54 -28.34 -19.10
N LEU A 293 -24.96 -27.73 -17.99
CA LEU A 293 -25.24 -28.46 -16.74
C LEU A 293 -26.72 -28.87 -16.69
N PRO A 294 -27.05 -30.17 -16.77
CA PRO A 294 -28.30 -30.67 -16.24
C PRO A 294 -28.36 -30.39 -14.73
N LEU A 295 -29.54 -30.01 -14.23
CA LEU A 295 -29.82 -30.03 -12.80
C LEU A 295 -29.85 -31.49 -12.31
N ASP A 296 -28.70 -32.02 -11.91
CA ASP A 296 -28.63 -33.21 -11.06
C ASP A 296 -27.59 -33.02 -9.95
N LEU A 297 -28.08 -33.14 -8.71
CA LEU A 297 -27.34 -32.96 -7.47
C LEU A 297 -26.58 -34.25 -7.10
N GLU A 298 -25.61 -34.64 -7.93
CA GLU A 298 -24.68 -35.72 -7.59
C GLU A 298 -23.24 -35.23 -7.47
N LYS A 299 -22.56 -35.73 -6.42
CA LYS A 299 -21.18 -35.40 -6.05
C LYS A 299 -20.22 -35.78 -7.18
N LYS A 300 -19.84 -34.82 -8.03
CA LYS A 300 -18.73 -35.04 -8.97
C LYS A 300 -17.40 -34.99 -8.24
N GLU A 301 -16.76 -36.14 -8.20
CA GLU A 301 -15.34 -36.27 -7.88
C GLU A 301 -14.51 -35.37 -8.82
N PHE A 302 -13.49 -34.71 -8.28
CA PHE A 302 -12.60 -33.80 -9.02
C PHE A 302 -11.73 -34.59 -10.03
N ASN A 303 -12.28 -34.85 -11.22
CA ASN A 303 -11.56 -35.55 -12.28
C ASN A 303 -10.56 -34.63 -13.00
N GLN A 304 -9.29 -34.80 -12.64
CA GLN A 304 -8.12 -34.87 -13.53
C GLN A 304 -8.19 -34.07 -14.85
N GLN A 305 -7.91 -32.76 -14.80
CA GLN A 305 -7.49 -31.99 -15.99
C GLN A 305 -6.72 -30.68 -15.64
N ALA A 306 -5.80 -30.77 -14.66
CA ALA A 306 -5.02 -29.63 -14.15
C ALA A 306 -3.62 -29.49 -14.80
N ASP A 307 -3.51 -29.67 -16.13
CA ASP A 307 -2.21 -29.77 -16.83
C ASP A 307 -1.69 -28.45 -17.43
N ASN A 308 -2.38 -27.32 -17.25
CA ASN A 308 -1.91 -26.00 -17.68
C ASN A 308 -1.64 -25.08 -16.47
N LEU A 309 -0.42 -24.53 -16.40
CA LEU A 309 0.05 -23.60 -15.36
C LEU A 309 -0.93 -22.43 -15.11
N ILE A 310 -1.55 -21.89 -16.15
CA ILE A 310 -2.53 -20.79 -16.02
C ILE A 310 -3.75 -21.22 -15.22
N GLY A 311 -4.24 -22.45 -15.43
CA GLY A 311 -5.35 -23.01 -14.67
C GLY A 311 -4.98 -23.30 -13.21
N ILE A 312 -3.73 -23.72 -12.96
CA ILE A 312 -3.20 -23.90 -11.61
C ILE A 312 -3.13 -22.56 -10.87
N ILE A 313 -2.55 -21.51 -11.48
CA ILE A 313 -2.44 -20.17 -10.89
C ILE A 313 -3.83 -19.61 -10.55
N ALA A 314 -4.78 -19.66 -11.49
CA ALA A 314 -6.14 -19.17 -11.25
C ALA A 314 -6.86 -19.96 -10.14
N SER A 315 -6.65 -21.28 -10.06
CA SER A 315 -7.23 -22.11 -9.00
C SER A 315 -6.59 -21.85 -7.64
N ILE A 316 -5.29 -21.55 -7.59
CA ILE A 316 -4.63 -21.09 -6.36
C ILE A 316 -5.20 -19.72 -5.97
N GLU A 317 -5.27 -18.75 -6.89
CA GLU A 317 -5.81 -17.40 -6.62
C GLU A 317 -7.24 -17.45 -6.09
N ASP A 318 -8.12 -18.27 -6.68
CA ASP A 318 -9.51 -18.45 -6.22
C ASP A 318 -9.57 -19.00 -4.78
N VAL A 319 -8.71 -19.95 -4.42
CA VAL A 319 -8.66 -20.47 -3.03
C VAL A 319 -8.03 -19.44 -2.09
N LEU A 320 -7.00 -18.71 -2.51
CA LEU A 320 -6.38 -17.65 -1.70
C LEU A 320 -7.37 -16.51 -1.42
N ASP A 321 -8.07 -15.99 -2.43
CA ASP A 321 -9.11 -14.96 -2.27
C ASP A 321 -10.26 -15.49 -1.40
N SER A 322 -10.75 -16.71 -1.64
CA SER A 322 -11.80 -17.33 -0.80
C SER A 322 -11.38 -17.46 0.66
N ARG A 323 -10.14 -17.90 0.94
CA ARG A 323 -9.62 -18.03 2.30
C ARG A 323 -9.36 -16.68 2.96
N LEU A 324 -8.88 -15.68 2.23
CA LEU A 324 -8.73 -14.32 2.76
C LEU A 324 -10.10 -13.67 3.07
N ARG A 325 -11.16 -13.96 2.29
CA ARG A 325 -12.54 -13.51 2.59
C ARG A 325 -13.22 -14.27 3.72
N GLU A 326 -12.81 -15.52 3.98
CA GLU A 326 -13.25 -16.30 5.14
C GLU A 326 -12.56 -15.82 6.42
N LEU A 327 -11.25 -15.56 6.34
CA LEU A 327 -10.43 -15.17 7.48
C LEU A 327 -10.54 -13.68 7.83
N SER A 328 -10.75 -12.77 6.86
CA SER A 328 -10.92 -11.32 7.09
C SER A 328 -12.28 -10.79 6.60
N PRO A 329 -13.17 -10.37 7.52
CA PRO A 329 -14.44 -9.73 7.21
C PRO A 329 -14.30 -8.43 6.40
N GLU A 330 -13.23 -7.66 6.62
CA GLU A 330 -12.93 -6.41 5.91
C GLU A 330 -12.52 -6.70 4.47
N PHE A 331 -11.65 -7.71 4.25
CA PHE A 331 -11.26 -8.16 2.92
C PHE A 331 -12.46 -8.69 2.11
N LYS A 332 -13.49 -9.24 2.77
CA LYS A 332 -14.73 -9.67 2.13
C LYS A 332 -15.47 -8.55 1.38
N LEU A 333 -15.35 -7.30 1.83
CA LEU A 333 -15.95 -6.12 1.20
C LEU A 333 -15.12 -5.59 0.01
N GLN A 334 -13.87 -6.03 -0.13
CA GLN A 334 -12.97 -5.54 -1.17
C GLN A 334 -13.14 -6.28 -2.50
N ALA A 335 -12.81 -5.61 -3.61
CA ALA A 335 -12.88 -6.19 -4.96
C ALA A 335 -11.97 -7.43 -5.11
N LYS A 336 -12.28 -8.32 -6.05
CA LYS A 336 -11.43 -9.48 -6.33
C LYS A 336 -10.05 -9.03 -6.83
N GLY A 337 -8.99 -9.63 -6.30
CA GLY A 337 -7.60 -9.27 -6.64
C GLY A 337 -6.97 -8.20 -5.75
N TYR A 338 -7.70 -7.66 -4.75
CA TYR A 338 -7.16 -6.71 -3.77
C TYR A 338 -5.88 -7.25 -3.11
N ARG A 339 -4.81 -6.43 -3.07
CA ARG A 339 -3.49 -6.81 -2.53
C ARG A 339 -3.28 -6.12 -1.20
N LEU A 340 -3.14 -6.91 -0.13
CA LEU A 340 -2.71 -6.42 1.18
C LEU A 340 -1.18 -6.23 1.20
N PRO A 341 -0.67 -5.24 1.94
CA PRO A 341 0.76 -4.97 2.00
C PRO A 341 1.45 -5.95 2.95
N VAL A 342 2.56 -6.56 2.53
CA VAL A 342 3.21 -7.65 3.30
C VAL A 342 4.23 -7.08 4.30
N PRO A 343 4.35 -7.62 5.54
CA PRO A 343 5.35 -7.17 6.48
C PRO A 343 6.76 -7.65 6.08
N ARG A 344 7.80 -6.90 6.47
CA ARG A 344 9.18 -7.34 6.25
C ARG A 344 9.61 -8.35 7.30
N ILE A 345 10.68 -9.08 7.01
CA ILE A 345 11.34 -10.01 7.92
C ILE A 345 12.80 -9.62 8.12
N ARG A 346 13.36 -9.91 9.29
CA ARG A 346 14.76 -9.60 9.63
C ARG A 346 15.44 -10.86 10.17
N GLU A 347 16.64 -11.15 9.68
CA GLU A 347 17.42 -12.34 10.10
C GLU A 347 17.90 -12.16 11.55
N VAL A 348 17.96 -13.28 12.28
CA VAL A 348 18.28 -13.30 13.70
C VAL A 348 19.26 -14.43 14.03
N GLN A 349 20.29 -14.12 14.81
CA GLN A 349 21.15 -15.13 15.43
C GLN A 349 20.86 -15.25 16.93
N TYR A 350 20.71 -16.50 17.39
CA TYR A 350 20.56 -16.84 18.80
C TYR A 350 21.90 -16.68 19.55
N THR A 351 22.00 -15.67 20.41
CA THR A 351 23.14 -15.45 21.30
C THR A 351 22.89 -15.97 22.71
N GLY A 352 22.70 -17.29 22.82
CA GLY A 352 22.55 -17.97 24.11
C GLY A 352 21.29 -17.58 24.90
N ALA A 353 21.37 -17.66 26.22
CA ALA A 353 20.22 -17.57 27.12
C ALA A 353 19.67 -16.16 27.39
N LEU A 354 20.19 -15.12 26.74
CA LEU A 354 19.86 -13.70 27.02
C LEU A 354 19.64 -12.87 25.75
N GLY A 355 18.87 -13.42 24.80
CA GLY A 355 18.23 -12.65 23.75
C GLY A 355 18.80 -12.82 22.33
N TYR A 356 18.12 -12.15 21.42
CA TYR A 356 18.33 -12.16 19.97
C TYR A 356 19.31 -11.07 19.56
N ASN A 357 20.21 -11.36 18.60
CA ASN A 357 20.96 -10.34 17.89
C ASN A 357 20.54 -10.28 16.42
N PHE A 358 20.24 -9.07 15.95
CA PHE A 358 19.89 -8.80 14.56
C PHE A 358 21.15 -8.70 13.69
N THR A 359 21.22 -9.53 12.64
CA THR A 359 22.40 -9.60 11.74
C THR A 359 22.25 -8.76 10.47
N SER A 360 21.01 -8.49 10.03
CA SER A 360 20.71 -7.82 8.76
C SER A 360 19.66 -6.70 8.90
N ASP A 361 19.58 -5.84 7.88
CA ASP A 361 18.50 -4.85 7.76
C ASP A 361 17.18 -5.56 7.32
N PRO A 362 15.98 -5.07 7.67
CA PRO A 362 14.73 -5.77 7.34
C PRO A 362 14.46 -5.83 5.84
N LEU A 363 14.13 -7.03 5.33
CA LEU A 363 13.93 -7.33 3.91
C LEU A 363 12.58 -8.03 3.64
N GLU A 364 12.18 -8.09 2.38
CA GLU A 364 10.90 -8.71 1.97
C GLU A 364 11.03 -10.24 1.90
N VAL A 365 9.94 -10.97 2.20
CA VAL A 365 9.94 -12.45 2.20
C VAL A 365 10.45 -13.04 0.88
N ARG A 366 10.09 -12.44 -0.27
CA ARG A 366 10.62 -12.83 -1.58
C ARG A 366 12.15 -12.71 -1.71
N LYS A 367 12.76 -11.67 -1.13
CA LYS A 367 14.22 -11.47 -1.16
C LYS A 367 14.96 -12.43 -0.23
N ALA A 368 14.36 -12.81 0.89
CA ALA A 368 14.90 -13.88 1.72
C ALA A 368 14.89 -15.22 0.95
N LEU A 369 13.81 -15.50 0.21
CA LEU A 369 13.70 -16.71 -0.60
C LEU A 369 14.66 -16.76 -1.81
N GLU A 370 15.28 -15.65 -2.21
CA GLU A 370 16.37 -15.66 -3.19
C GLU A 370 17.68 -16.20 -2.57
N ALA A 371 17.93 -15.89 -1.30
CA ALA A 371 19.13 -16.33 -0.57
C ALA A 371 18.96 -17.72 0.08
N ASP A 372 17.81 -17.96 0.70
CA ASP A 372 17.53 -19.12 1.55
C ASP A 372 16.48 -20.04 0.92
N ASN A 373 16.72 -21.35 1.02
CA ASN A 373 15.74 -22.35 0.58
C ASN A 373 14.75 -22.72 1.70
N VAL A 374 15.08 -22.48 2.96
CA VAL A 374 14.22 -22.73 4.12
C VAL A 374 14.31 -21.54 5.07
N ILE A 375 13.18 -20.89 5.31
CA ILE A 375 13.03 -19.77 6.25
C ILE A 375 12.15 -20.23 7.40
N LEU A 376 12.63 -20.04 8.63
CA LEU A 376 11.80 -20.16 9.83
C LEU A 376 11.42 -18.75 10.33
N LEU A 377 10.16 -18.38 10.13
CA LEU A 377 9.57 -17.10 10.52
C LEU A 377 8.89 -17.22 11.88
N THR A 378 9.47 -16.55 12.87
CA THR A 378 8.95 -16.47 14.25
C THR A 378 8.00 -15.28 14.38
N LEU A 379 6.81 -15.54 14.92
CA LEU A 379 5.81 -14.54 15.27
C LEU A 379 5.72 -14.40 16.80
N SER A 380 5.50 -13.17 17.28
CA SER A 380 5.07 -12.95 18.67
C SER A 380 3.78 -13.73 18.96
N ARG A 381 3.64 -14.22 20.19
CA ARG A 381 2.39 -14.79 20.71
C ARG A 381 1.19 -13.85 20.63
N THR A 382 1.44 -12.54 20.64
CA THR A 382 0.41 -11.50 20.49
C THR A 382 0.08 -11.18 19.03
N TYR A 383 0.71 -11.85 18.06
CA TYR A 383 0.46 -11.55 16.64
C TYR A 383 -0.95 -12.02 16.21
N PRO A 384 -1.81 -11.11 15.71
CA PRO A 384 -3.26 -11.24 15.90
C PRO A 384 -4.05 -12.13 14.92
N ASP A 385 -3.41 -12.95 14.06
CA ASP A 385 -4.15 -13.60 12.95
C ASP A 385 -3.54 -14.93 12.48
N SER A 386 -4.37 -15.78 11.88
CA SER A 386 -4.01 -16.95 11.05
C SER A 386 -3.97 -16.66 9.53
N SER A 387 -4.27 -15.43 9.10
CA SER A 387 -4.24 -15.06 7.68
C SER A 387 -2.84 -14.78 7.13
N LEU A 388 -1.81 -14.52 7.97
CA LEU A 388 -0.46 -14.16 7.48
C LEU A 388 0.14 -15.17 6.48
N PRO A 389 0.08 -16.51 6.68
CA PRO A 389 0.47 -17.50 5.66
C PRO A 389 -0.22 -17.30 4.31
N TRP A 390 -1.51 -16.92 4.32
CA TRP A 390 -2.33 -16.68 3.13
C TRP A 390 -2.03 -15.34 2.47
N VAL A 391 -1.68 -14.31 3.25
CA VAL A 391 -1.21 -13.02 2.74
C VAL A 391 0.16 -13.18 2.06
N ILE A 392 1.09 -13.89 2.69
CA ILE A 392 2.39 -14.23 2.09
C ILE A 392 2.18 -15.04 0.79
N ALA A 393 1.24 -16.00 0.78
CA ALA A 393 0.88 -16.73 -0.43
C ALA A 393 0.35 -15.81 -1.55
N ASN A 394 -0.58 -14.89 -1.26
CA ASN A 394 -1.17 -13.99 -2.26
C ASN A 394 -0.11 -13.05 -2.88
N ASP A 395 0.90 -12.64 -2.12
CA ASP A 395 2.03 -11.87 -2.64
C ASP A 395 3.01 -12.73 -3.44
N LEU A 396 3.38 -13.91 -2.95
CA LEU A 396 4.28 -14.82 -3.66
C LEU A 396 3.68 -15.33 -4.97
N LEU A 397 2.38 -15.55 -5.07
CA LEU A 397 1.72 -15.91 -6.34
C LEU A 397 1.91 -14.85 -7.44
N LYS A 398 2.21 -13.60 -7.05
CA LYS A 398 2.41 -12.45 -7.95
C LYS A 398 3.90 -12.10 -8.12
N ALA A 399 4.80 -12.94 -7.60
CA ALA A 399 6.25 -12.73 -7.64
C ALA A 399 6.96 -13.75 -8.53
N GLU A 400 8.12 -13.34 -9.04
CA GLU A 400 9.12 -14.25 -9.58
C GLU A 400 10.22 -14.48 -8.53
N ILE A 401 10.69 -15.72 -8.41
CA ILE A 401 11.82 -16.11 -7.54
C ILE A 401 12.81 -16.88 -8.42
N ASP A 402 14.09 -16.50 -8.40
CA ASP A 402 15.14 -17.09 -9.24
C ASP A 402 14.78 -17.11 -10.76
N GLY A 403 14.06 -16.08 -11.23
CA GLY A 403 13.57 -15.97 -12.63
C GLY A 403 12.47 -16.97 -13.00
N LYS A 404 11.71 -17.48 -12.02
CA LYS A 404 10.61 -18.41 -12.21
C LYS A 404 9.34 -17.91 -11.50
N GLN A 405 8.19 -18.18 -12.09
CA GLN A 405 6.89 -17.89 -11.47
C GLN A 405 6.74 -18.67 -10.16
N ALA A 406 6.55 -17.96 -9.04
CA ALA A 406 6.34 -18.61 -7.76
C ALA A 406 4.93 -19.24 -7.67
N LEU A 407 4.88 -20.46 -7.11
CA LEU A 407 3.67 -21.23 -6.84
C LEU A 407 3.63 -21.56 -5.33
N PRO A 408 2.98 -20.72 -4.52
CA PRO A 408 2.85 -20.94 -3.08
C PRO A 408 1.86 -22.07 -2.79
N ILE A 409 2.16 -22.85 -1.74
CA ILE A 409 1.31 -23.92 -1.23
C ILE A 409 1.20 -23.82 0.28
N VAL A 410 0.06 -23.33 0.77
CA VAL A 410 -0.23 -23.27 2.20
C VAL A 410 -0.64 -24.66 2.71
N VAL A 411 0.03 -25.11 3.77
CA VAL A 411 -0.18 -26.40 4.44
C VAL A 411 -0.19 -26.16 5.96
N HIS A 412 -1.18 -26.67 6.67
CA HIS A 412 -1.20 -26.59 8.13
C HIS A 412 -0.51 -27.82 8.73
N GLU A 413 0.34 -27.64 9.76
CA GLU A 413 1.16 -28.70 10.35
C GLU A 413 0.37 -29.97 10.74
N SER A 414 -0.86 -29.79 11.23
CA SER A 414 -1.77 -30.86 11.64
C SER A 414 -2.17 -31.82 10.51
N GLN A 415 -1.96 -31.42 9.25
CA GLN A 415 -2.32 -32.16 8.04
C GLN A 415 -1.18 -33.05 7.53
N VAL A 416 0.08 -32.80 7.92
CA VAL A 416 1.25 -33.60 7.52
C VAL A 416 1.47 -34.71 8.53
N ARG A 417 1.26 -35.98 8.14
CA ARG A 417 1.33 -37.15 9.05
C ARG A 417 1.86 -38.42 8.36
N PRO A 418 2.72 -39.22 9.03
CA PRO A 418 3.37 -40.41 8.45
C PRO A 418 2.44 -41.45 7.80
N THR A 419 1.20 -41.56 8.27
CA THR A 419 0.27 -42.64 7.92
C THR A 419 -0.98 -42.18 7.16
N ALA A 420 -1.08 -40.91 6.78
CA ALA A 420 -2.32 -40.36 6.21
C ALA A 420 -2.14 -39.39 5.03
N ARG A 421 -1.21 -38.43 5.13
CA ARG A 421 -0.98 -37.41 4.09
C ARG A 421 0.47 -36.93 4.10
N ASN A 422 1.12 -37.02 2.94
CA ASN A 422 2.39 -36.38 2.63
C ASN A 422 2.16 -34.90 2.25
N MET A 423 3.21 -34.09 2.21
CA MET A 423 3.16 -32.63 2.00
C MET A 423 2.50 -32.24 0.67
N SER A 424 2.68 -33.03 -0.40
CA SER A 424 1.97 -32.85 -1.68
C SER A 424 0.47 -33.11 -1.61
N SER A 425 0.02 -34.06 -0.77
CA SER A 425 -1.40 -34.40 -0.56
C SER A 425 -2.08 -33.56 0.55
N ALA A 426 -1.28 -32.81 1.32
CA ALA A 426 -1.75 -31.96 2.41
C ALA A 426 -2.10 -30.53 1.94
N SER A 427 -2.01 -30.22 0.64
CA SER A 427 -2.34 -28.88 0.13
C SER A 427 -3.77 -28.47 0.48
N ALA A 428 -3.94 -27.21 0.89
CA ALA A 428 -5.25 -26.66 1.19
C ALA A 428 -6.13 -26.40 -0.06
N TYR A 429 -5.60 -26.64 -1.27
CA TYR A 429 -6.27 -26.35 -2.56
C TYR A 429 -7.13 -27.50 -3.09
N GLY A 430 -6.98 -28.72 -2.56
CA GLY A 430 -7.79 -29.87 -2.97
C GLY A 430 -7.42 -30.51 -4.33
N PHE A 431 -6.37 -30.04 -4.99
CA PHE A 431 -5.82 -30.62 -6.22
C PHE A 431 -4.29 -30.79 -6.15
N HIS A 432 -3.74 -31.68 -6.98
CA HIS A 432 -2.29 -31.93 -7.04
C HIS A 432 -1.61 -30.94 -7.98
N ILE A 433 -0.55 -30.26 -7.51
CA ILE A 433 0.32 -29.42 -8.34
C ILE A 433 1.48 -30.30 -8.87
N PRO A 434 1.70 -30.42 -10.20
CA PRO A 434 2.78 -31.24 -10.74
C PRO A 434 4.17 -30.71 -10.35
N SER A 435 5.04 -31.58 -9.84
CA SER A 435 6.38 -31.23 -9.33
C SER A 435 7.43 -30.90 -10.40
N ASN A 436 7.08 -31.01 -11.68
CA ASN A 436 7.97 -30.78 -12.84
C ASN A 436 7.43 -29.70 -13.81
N LEU A 437 6.78 -28.65 -13.29
CA LEU A 437 6.39 -27.49 -14.10
C LEU A 437 7.61 -26.63 -14.46
N ASN A 438 8.06 -26.71 -15.71
CA ASN A 438 9.15 -25.87 -16.20
C ASN A 438 8.81 -24.37 -16.07
N GLY A 439 9.75 -23.58 -15.56
CA GLY A 439 9.58 -22.13 -15.37
C GLY A 439 8.88 -21.73 -14.06
N THR A 440 8.64 -22.66 -13.13
CA THR A 440 8.01 -22.36 -11.83
C THR A 440 8.91 -22.66 -10.64
N GLN A 441 8.66 -21.98 -9.52
CA GLN A 441 9.28 -22.24 -8.23
C GLN A 441 8.18 -22.59 -7.22
N ILE A 442 8.11 -23.85 -6.80
CA ILE A 442 7.18 -24.29 -5.76
C ILE A 442 7.71 -23.81 -4.40
N ILE A 443 6.82 -23.20 -3.61
CA ILE A 443 7.12 -22.65 -2.29
C ILE A 443 6.08 -23.19 -1.30
N TYR A 444 6.50 -24.03 -0.34
CA TYR A 444 5.61 -24.49 0.72
C TYR A 444 5.59 -23.48 1.87
N ILE A 445 4.39 -23.08 2.27
CA ILE A 445 4.16 -22.21 3.43
C ILE A 445 3.51 -23.08 4.51
N ILE A 446 4.26 -23.36 5.57
CA ILE A 446 3.88 -24.30 6.62
C ILE A 446 3.43 -23.50 7.84
N ASP A 447 2.15 -23.60 8.20
CA ASP A 447 1.59 -22.96 9.39
C ASP A 447 1.73 -23.90 10.61
N GLY A 448 2.65 -23.54 11.50
CA GLY A 448 3.01 -24.24 12.74
C GLY A 448 4.12 -25.30 12.62
N ILE A 449 4.60 -25.77 13.78
CA ILE A 449 5.59 -26.86 13.93
C ILE A 449 5.07 -27.83 15.01
N PRO A 450 5.09 -29.16 14.78
CA PRO A 450 4.51 -30.14 15.70
C PRO A 450 5.44 -30.50 16.86
N LEU A 451 5.85 -29.49 17.62
CA LEU A 451 6.84 -29.53 18.70
C LEU A 451 6.54 -30.58 19.77
N GLU A 452 5.25 -30.84 20.03
CA GLU A 452 4.78 -31.86 20.98
C GLU A 452 5.03 -33.32 20.53
N SER A 453 5.44 -33.55 19.27
CA SER A 453 5.56 -34.89 18.70
C SER A 453 6.85 -35.05 17.87
N SER A 454 7.86 -35.63 18.50
CA SER A 454 9.15 -35.97 17.87
C SER A 454 9.01 -36.84 16.61
N THR A 455 8.00 -37.71 16.56
CA THR A 455 7.69 -38.52 15.36
C THR A 455 7.14 -37.67 14.22
N ARG A 456 6.31 -36.66 14.50
CA ARG A 456 5.79 -35.73 13.48
C ARG A 456 6.86 -34.74 13.03
N MET A 457 7.70 -34.22 13.93
CA MET A 457 8.84 -33.36 13.56
C MET A 457 9.79 -34.08 12.61
N ARG A 458 10.28 -35.28 12.95
CA ARG A 458 11.16 -36.07 12.06
C ARG A 458 10.54 -36.39 10.71
N PHE A 459 9.23 -36.59 10.65
CA PHE A 459 8.53 -36.79 9.39
C PHE A 459 8.50 -35.50 8.54
N LEU A 460 8.20 -34.36 9.15
CA LEU A 460 8.26 -33.05 8.50
C LEU A 460 9.68 -32.71 8.00
N GLU A 461 10.72 -32.97 8.81
CA GLU A 461 12.11 -32.86 8.38
C GLU A 461 12.40 -33.73 7.15
N SER A 462 11.90 -34.97 7.11
CA SER A 462 12.12 -35.89 6.00
C SER A 462 11.42 -35.43 4.72
N GLU A 463 10.23 -34.84 4.83
CA GLU A 463 9.46 -34.29 3.69
C GLU A 463 10.11 -33.00 3.13
N ILE A 464 10.72 -32.16 3.97
CA ILE A 464 11.50 -31.00 3.52
C ILE A 464 12.76 -31.48 2.80
N LYS A 465 13.53 -32.41 3.41
CA LYS A 465 14.77 -32.96 2.86
C LYS A 465 14.57 -33.74 1.56
N SER A 466 13.40 -34.37 1.35
CA SER A 466 13.08 -35.08 0.11
C SER A 466 12.72 -34.15 -1.07
N ASN A 467 12.51 -32.85 -0.83
CA ASN A 467 12.08 -31.88 -1.84
C ASN A 467 13.08 -30.70 -2.02
N PRO A 468 14.38 -30.96 -2.30
CA PRO A 468 15.43 -29.92 -2.30
C PRO A 468 15.36 -28.91 -3.45
N LYS A 469 14.38 -29.02 -4.36
CA LYS A 469 14.10 -28.04 -5.42
C LYS A 469 13.00 -27.05 -5.05
N CYS A 470 12.26 -27.33 -3.98
CA CYS A 470 11.23 -26.45 -3.44
C CYS A 470 11.86 -25.48 -2.43
N LYS A 471 11.21 -24.33 -2.21
CA LYS A 471 11.55 -23.42 -1.10
C LYS A 471 10.48 -23.50 -0.01
N PHE A 472 10.83 -23.09 1.20
CA PHE A 472 10.01 -23.30 2.39
C PHE A 472 9.94 -22.04 3.26
N VAL A 473 8.73 -21.66 3.66
CA VAL A 473 8.46 -20.64 4.67
C VAL A 473 7.70 -21.32 5.80
N ILE A 474 8.32 -21.51 6.95
CA ILE A 474 7.72 -22.14 8.13
C ILE A 474 7.35 -21.02 9.09
N VAL A 475 6.08 -20.94 9.49
CA VAL A 475 5.57 -19.89 10.39
C VAL A 475 5.32 -20.50 11.76
N THR A 476 5.97 -19.98 12.80
CA THR A 476 5.78 -20.43 14.20
C THR A 476 5.37 -19.28 15.13
N ARG A 477 4.76 -19.63 16.27
CA ARG A 477 4.28 -18.72 17.33
C ARG A 477 4.80 -19.13 18.73
N ASN A 478 5.70 -20.11 18.81
CA ASN A 478 5.88 -20.96 19.99
C ASN A 478 7.19 -20.71 20.79
N GLU A 479 7.30 -19.52 21.37
CA GLU A 479 8.39 -19.11 22.27
C GLU A 479 8.64 -20.05 23.48
N THR A 480 7.72 -20.97 23.81
CA THR A 480 7.88 -21.94 24.91
C THR A 480 8.81 -23.11 24.61
N SER A 481 9.32 -23.28 23.38
CA SER A 481 10.17 -24.41 23.03
C SER A 481 11.30 -24.04 22.07
N ILE A 482 11.94 -22.90 22.34
CA ILE A 482 13.12 -22.35 21.62
C ILE A 482 14.18 -23.43 21.32
N VAL A 483 14.44 -24.35 22.27
CA VAL A 483 15.41 -25.44 22.07
C VAL A 483 14.98 -26.39 20.95
N ALA A 484 13.72 -26.83 20.94
CA ALA A 484 13.20 -27.73 19.92
C ALA A 484 13.04 -27.03 18.55
N GLU A 485 12.68 -25.75 18.53
CA GLU A 485 12.67 -24.93 17.31
C GLU A 485 14.09 -24.75 16.74
N SER A 486 15.08 -24.52 17.60
CA SER A 486 16.50 -24.40 17.22
C SER A 486 17.07 -25.72 16.70
N GLU A 487 16.79 -26.85 17.36
CA GLU A 487 17.15 -28.19 16.88
C GLU A 487 16.51 -28.50 15.53
N PHE A 488 15.21 -28.23 15.37
CA PHE A 488 14.50 -28.42 14.11
C PHE A 488 15.06 -27.53 13.00
N SER A 489 15.26 -26.23 13.26
CA SER A 489 15.87 -25.25 12.33
C SER A 489 17.24 -25.72 11.85
N ALA A 490 18.14 -26.10 12.77
CA ALA A 490 19.45 -26.63 12.43
C ALA A 490 19.36 -27.94 11.63
N SER A 491 18.37 -28.80 11.92
CA SER A 491 18.20 -30.07 11.22
C SER A 491 17.81 -29.91 9.76
N VAL A 492 17.02 -28.88 9.39
CA VAL A 492 16.56 -28.63 8.01
C VAL A 492 17.39 -27.56 7.29
N GLY A 493 18.32 -26.90 7.99
CA GLY A 493 19.10 -25.79 7.45
C GLY A 493 18.28 -24.52 7.26
N ALA A 494 17.35 -24.23 8.18
CA ALA A 494 16.52 -23.03 8.12
C ALA A 494 17.26 -21.80 8.65
N SER A 495 17.25 -20.72 7.87
CA SER A 495 17.64 -19.39 8.34
C SER A 495 16.51 -18.80 9.19
N LEU A 496 16.85 -18.25 10.36
CA LEU A 496 15.87 -17.77 11.33
C LEU A 496 15.54 -16.29 11.10
N TYR A 497 14.25 -16.00 11.02
CA TYR A 497 13.73 -14.66 10.77
C TYR A 497 12.65 -14.28 11.79
N ASN A 498 12.64 -13.03 12.22
CA ASN A 498 11.52 -12.44 12.96
C ASN A 498 10.71 -11.52 12.03
N LEU A 499 9.40 -11.49 12.24
CA LEU A 499 8.53 -10.54 11.57
C LEU A 499 8.80 -9.10 12.06
N THR A 500 8.73 -8.15 11.13
CA THR A 500 8.87 -6.70 11.39
C THR A 500 7.72 -5.93 10.74
N SER A 501 7.68 -4.62 10.88
CA SER A 501 6.59 -3.82 10.31
C SER A 501 6.54 -3.89 8.76
N VAL A 502 5.37 -3.61 8.20
CA VAL A 502 5.21 -3.27 6.78
C VAL A 502 6.14 -2.10 6.43
N SER A 503 6.76 -2.16 5.24
CA SER A 503 7.70 -1.13 4.79
C SER A 503 6.97 0.15 4.38
N PHE A 504 7.62 1.31 4.56
CA PHE A 504 7.12 2.60 4.07
C PHE A 504 6.86 2.57 2.56
N VAL A 505 7.70 1.88 1.78
CA VAL A 505 7.52 1.68 0.32
C VAL A 505 6.23 0.94 0.02
N GLU A 506 5.98 -0.17 0.72
CA GLU A 506 4.82 -1.01 0.49
C GLU A 506 3.53 -0.32 0.97
N ILE A 507 3.57 0.43 2.09
CA ILE A 507 2.43 1.27 2.52
C ILE A 507 2.15 2.36 1.46
N ALA A 508 3.18 3.08 1.00
CA ALA A 508 3.01 4.13 0.01
C ALA A 508 2.47 3.59 -1.31
N HIS A 509 2.97 2.45 -1.78
CA HIS A 509 2.47 1.78 -2.99
C HIS A 509 1.03 1.27 -2.81
N PHE A 510 0.72 0.64 -1.67
CA PHE A 510 -0.64 0.19 -1.33
C PHE A 510 -1.63 1.35 -1.35
N VAL A 511 -1.30 2.46 -0.67
CA VAL A 511 -2.17 3.64 -0.59
C VAL A 511 -2.32 4.32 -1.94
N GLN A 512 -1.21 4.52 -2.68
CA GLN A 512 -1.23 5.10 -4.02
C GLN A 512 -2.16 4.32 -4.96
N LYS A 513 -2.01 2.98 -4.99
CA LYS A 513 -2.72 2.11 -5.92
C LYS A 513 -4.21 1.93 -5.59
N ASN A 514 -4.56 1.79 -4.30
CA ASN A 514 -5.93 1.47 -3.90
C ASN A 514 -6.84 2.69 -3.67
N PHE A 515 -6.27 3.91 -3.58
CA PHE A 515 -7.03 5.13 -3.26
C PHE A 515 -6.83 6.29 -4.23
N GLU A 516 -6.08 6.08 -5.33
CA GLU A 516 -5.87 7.05 -6.42
C GLU A 516 -5.23 8.36 -5.96
N LEU A 517 -4.23 8.27 -5.07
CA LEU A 517 -3.52 9.43 -4.53
C LEU A 517 -2.21 9.69 -5.28
N SER A 518 -1.75 10.94 -5.29
CA SER A 518 -0.44 11.29 -5.87
C SER A 518 0.71 10.59 -5.13
N SER A 519 1.90 10.55 -5.75
CA SER A 519 3.05 9.92 -5.08
C SER A 519 3.38 10.65 -3.77
N ALA A 520 3.35 11.99 -3.79
CA ALA A 520 3.60 12.82 -2.61
C ALA A 520 2.57 12.61 -1.47
N GLU A 521 1.28 12.50 -1.79
CA GLU A 521 0.23 12.19 -0.79
C GLU A 521 0.39 10.79 -0.21
N SER A 522 0.67 9.80 -1.06
CA SER A 522 0.88 8.41 -0.64
C SER A 522 2.04 8.26 0.35
N GLU A 523 3.09 9.07 0.18
CA GLU A 523 4.27 9.08 1.06
C GLU A 523 3.98 9.75 2.41
N VAL A 524 3.28 10.90 2.42
CA VAL A 524 2.89 11.56 3.68
C VAL A 524 1.94 10.67 4.48
N ILE A 525 0.98 10.00 3.83
CA ILE A 525 0.14 8.99 4.49
C ILE A 525 0.98 7.82 4.99
N ALA A 526 1.89 7.27 4.18
CA ALA A 526 2.68 6.11 4.58
C ALA A 526 3.56 6.39 5.80
N LEU A 527 4.10 7.62 5.88
CA LEU A 527 4.83 8.09 7.06
C LEU A 527 3.90 8.16 8.28
N ARG A 528 2.73 8.80 8.15
CA ARG A 528 1.75 8.96 9.24
C ARG A 528 1.17 7.62 9.72
N LEU A 529 0.78 6.72 8.82
CA LEU A 529 0.29 5.38 9.15
C LEU A 529 1.35 4.58 9.92
N ARG A 530 2.61 4.57 9.45
CA ARG A 530 3.70 3.89 10.14
C ARG A 530 3.95 4.49 11.53
N ASP A 531 3.94 5.81 11.65
CA ASP A 531 4.21 6.49 12.91
C ASP A 531 3.05 6.32 13.91
N THR A 532 1.80 6.30 13.45
CA THR A 532 0.62 5.90 14.25
C THR A 532 0.74 4.43 14.69
N PHE A 533 1.08 3.51 13.78
CA PHE A 533 1.26 2.10 14.14
C PHE A 533 2.35 1.90 15.19
N ARG A 534 3.47 2.62 15.06
CA ARG A 534 4.54 2.61 16.05
C ARG A 534 4.12 3.25 17.38
N HIS A 535 3.35 4.34 17.35
CA HIS A 535 2.91 5.04 18.56
C HIS A 535 2.00 4.18 19.44
N PHE A 536 1.15 3.35 18.82
CA PHE A 536 0.20 2.47 19.50
C PHE A 536 0.66 1.00 19.60
N ASP A 537 1.92 0.72 19.29
CA ASP A 537 2.52 -0.64 19.25
C ASP A 537 1.67 -1.67 18.46
N LEU A 538 1.13 -1.22 17.33
CA LEU A 538 0.41 -2.05 16.38
C LEU A 538 1.42 -2.91 15.63
N SER A 539 1.53 -4.19 16.01
CA SER A 539 2.16 -5.23 15.18
C SER A 539 1.51 -5.20 13.80
N ALA A 540 2.22 -4.68 12.79
CA ALA A 540 1.61 -4.18 11.55
C ALA A 540 0.94 -5.28 10.72
N HIS A 541 -0.32 -5.57 11.02
CA HIS A 541 -1.06 -6.66 10.41
C HIS A 541 -1.60 -6.25 9.04
N PRO A 542 -1.35 -7.03 7.96
CA PRO A 542 -1.77 -6.68 6.61
C PRO A 542 -3.27 -6.44 6.44
N THR A 543 -4.13 -7.11 7.22
CA THR A 543 -5.59 -6.95 7.13
C THR A 543 -6.11 -5.62 7.69
N TYR A 544 -5.36 -4.90 8.53
CA TYR A 544 -5.76 -3.56 8.98
C TYR A 544 -5.99 -2.61 7.80
N PHE A 545 -5.16 -2.77 6.77
CA PHE A 545 -5.24 -1.98 5.55
C PHE A 545 -6.51 -2.25 4.72
N ALA A 546 -7.17 -3.40 4.91
CA ALA A 546 -8.43 -3.73 4.24
C ALA A 546 -9.65 -2.96 4.79
N GLY A 547 -9.57 -2.48 6.04
CA GLY A 547 -10.62 -1.72 6.71
C GLY A 547 -10.52 -0.20 6.57
N ILE A 548 -9.40 0.31 6.02
CA ILE A 548 -9.18 1.75 5.83
C ILE A 548 -9.96 2.22 4.58
N ASN A 549 -10.80 3.25 4.74
CA ASN A 549 -11.53 3.90 3.65
C ASN A 549 -10.85 5.23 3.21
N LYS A 550 -11.34 5.83 2.12
CA LYS A 550 -10.76 7.06 1.53
C LYS A 550 -10.96 8.27 2.46
N GLU A 551 -12.03 8.27 3.24
CA GLU A 551 -12.38 9.30 4.21
C GLU A 551 -11.34 9.35 5.35
N VAL A 552 -11.00 8.22 5.96
CA VAL A 552 -9.99 8.14 7.03
C VAL A 552 -8.60 8.50 6.53
N LEU A 553 -8.23 8.12 5.31
CA LEU A 553 -6.99 8.58 4.68
C LEU A 553 -6.97 10.10 4.46
N THR A 554 -8.11 10.68 4.10
CA THR A 554 -8.27 12.13 3.95
C THR A 554 -8.17 12.84 5.31
N ALA A 555 -8.76 12.28 6.36
CA ALA A 555 -8.63 12.77 7.74
C ALA A 555 -7.17 12.67 8.24
N LEU A 556 -6.46 11.58 7.91
CA LEU A 556 -5.02 11.46 8.18
C LEU A 556 -4.18 12.48 7.39
N LEU A 557 -4.54 12.83 6.15
CA LEU A 557 -3.89 13.87 5.36
C LEU A 557 -4.13 15.28 5.93
N GLN A 558 -5.36 15.61 6.31
CA GLN A 558 -5.75 16.98 6.63
C GLN A 558 -5.68 17.32 8.13
N ALA A 559 -5.96 16.35 9.00
CA ALA A 559 -6.20 16.58 10.43
C ALA A 559 -5.44 15.64 11.37
N ASN A 560 -4.70 14.62 10.89
CA ASN A 560 -3.98 13.67 11.76
C ASN A 560 -4.90 12.99 12.80
N ARG A 561 -6.16 12.70 12.43
CA ARG A 561 -7.12 11.97 13.27
C ARG A 561 -6.66 10.53 13.45
N ARG A 562 -6.51 10.09 14.70
CA ARG A 562 -6.00 8.77 15.07
C ARG A 562 -7.09 7.93 15.73
N ALA A 563 -7.94 8.53 16.55
CA ALA A 563 -9.01 7.83 17.24
C ALA A 563 -10.01 7.18 16.28
N GLU A 564 -10.33 7.80 15.14
CA GLU A 564 -11.17 7.18 14.09
C GLU A 564 -10.53 5.91 13.50
N LEU A 565 -9.23 5.95 13.19
CA LEU A 565 -8.50 4.80 12.66
C LEU A 565 -8.33 3.68 13.70
N ILE A 566 -8.04 4.05 14.95
CA ILE A 566 -7.92 3.11 16.06
C ILE A 566 -9.29 2.49 16.39
N GLN A 567 -10.37 3.27 16.33
CA GLN A 567 -11.73 2.76 16.44
C GLN A 567 -12.03 1.73 15.35
N LEU A 568 -11.71 2.01 14.09
CA LEU A 568 -11.93 1.06 12.99
C LEU A 568 -11.11 -0.22 13.19
N ALA A 569 -9.88 -0.14 13.69
CA ALA A 569 -9.08 -1.31 14.04
C ALA A 569 -9.76 -2.13 15.15
N VAL A 570 -10.18 -1.51 16.25
CA VAL A 570 -10.89 -2.17 17.37
C VAL A 570 -12.22 -2.79 16.91
N ASP A 571 -12.99 -2.06 16.09
CA ASP A 571 -14.27 -2.54 15.57
C ASP A 571 -14.09 -3.68 14.55
N GLY A 572 -13.01 -3.67 13.76
CA GLY A 572 -12.59 -4.79 12.92
C GLY A 572 -12.27 -6.00 13.79
N PHE A 573 -11.34 -5.87 14.75
CA PHE A 573 -10.97 -6.92 15.71
C PHE A 573 -12.16 -7.64 16.35
N LEU A 574 -13.10 -6.88 16.88
CA LEU A 574 -14.31 -7.45 17.50
C LEU A 574 -15.24 -8.12 16.48
N THR A 575 -15.14 -7.79 15.19
CA THR A 575 -15.85 -8.50 14.11
C THR A 575 -15.24 -9.88 13.86
N PHE A 576 -13.91 -10.05 13.91
CA PHE A 576 -13.27 -11.38 13.88
C PHE A 576 -13.70 -12.23 15.09
N VAL A 577 -13.70 -11.66 16.30
CA VAL A 577 -14.16 -12.34 17.52
C VAL A 577 -15.60 -12.84 17.37
N VAL A 578 -16.49 -12.04 16.78
CA VAL A 578 -17.89 -12.41 16.51
C VAL A 578 -18.00 -13.48 15.41
N ALA A 579 -17.20 -13.39 14.34
CA ALA A 579 -17.24 -14.34 13.23
C ALA A 579 -16.65 -15.71 13.59
N GLY A 580 -15.65 -15.75 14.48
CA GLY A 580 -15.05 -16.98 15.00
C GLY A 580 -15.82 -17.65 16.13
N ASP A 581 -16.81 -16.96 16.71
CA ASP A 581 -17.61 -17.46 17.84
C ASP A 581 -18.55 -18.60 17.41
N LYS A 582 -18.32 -19.78 17.97
CA LYS A 582 -19.10 -21.01 17.71
C LYS A 582 -20.14 -21.29 18.81
N ALA A 583 -20.34 -20.38 19.75
CA ALA A 583 -21.37 -20.50 20.78
C ALA A 583 -22.78 -20.50 20.16
N LYS A 584 -23.74 -21.09 20.88
CA LYS A 584 -25.15 -21.13 20.48
C LYS A 584 -25.80 -19.74 20.40
N ILE A 585 -25.29 -18.78 21.19
CA ILE A 585 -25.74 -17.39 21.25
C ILE A 585 -24.51 -16.49 21.13
N THR A 586 -24.40 -15.83 19.98
CA THR A 586 -23.29 -14.92 19.65
C THR A 586 -23.66 -13.49 20.06
N LEU A 587 -22.96 -12.92 21.05
CA LEU A 587 -23.17 -11.52 21.43
C LEU A 587 -22.56 -10.56 20.41
N SER A 588 -23.23 -9.43 20.19
CA SER A 588 -22.82 -8.41 19.22
C SER A 588 -21.48 -7.76 19.56
N ARG A 589 -20.81 -7.22 18.53
CA ARG A 589 -19.60 -6.39 18.65
C ARG A 589 -19.71 -5.34 19.77
N THR A 590 -20.81 -4.58 19.78
CA THR A 590 -21.04 -3.52 20.78
C THR A 590 -21.10 -4.05 22.21
N THR A 591 -21.67 -5.24 22.42
CA THR A 591 -21.76 -5.88 23.74
C THR A 591 -20.39 -6.42 24.18
N ARG A 592 -19.65 -7.04 23.25
CA ARG A 592 -18.27 -7.49 23.47
C ARG A 592 -17.31 -6.32 23.76
N LYS A 593 -17.49 -5.19 23.07
CA LYS A 593 -16.78 -3.91 23.33
C LYS A 593 -17.02 -3.44 24.77
N LYS A 594 -18.27 -3.37 25.21
CA LYS A 594 -18.64 -3.00 26.60
C LYS A 594 -18.04 -3.94 27.66
N PHE A 595 -17.99 -5.25 27.38
CA PHE A 595 -17.36 -6.24 28.26
C PHE A 595 -15.86 -5.98 28.41
N LEU A 596 -15.12 -5.84 27.31
CA LEU A 596 -13.69 -5.51 27.35
C LEU A 596 -13.41 -4.15 28.01
N ARG A 597 -14.29 -3.15 27.79
CA ARG A 597 -14.16 -1.83 28.41
C ARG A 597 -14.10 -1.92 29.93
N LYS A 598 -14.99 -2.70 30.54
CA LYS A 598 -14.96 -2.96 31.99
C LYS A 598 -13.66 -3.65 32.44
N ILE A 599 -13.13 -4.60 31.67
CA ILE A 599 -11.84 -5.26 32.00
C ILE A 599 -10.69 -4.26 31.95
N ALA A 600 -10.64 -3.38 30.95
CA ALA A 600 -9.63 -2.32 30.88
C ALA A 600 -9.66 -1.42 32.12
N CYS A 601 -10.87 -1.09 32.61
CA CYS A 601 -11.06 -0.31 33.83
C CYS A 601 -10.56 -1.03 35.09
N ILE A 602 -10.89 -2.31 35.26
CA ILE A 602 -10.43 -3.10 36.41
C ILE A 602 -8.88 -3.16 36.43
N ILE A 603 -8.26 -3.34 35.26
CA ILE A 603 -6.80 -3.45 35.17
C ILE A 603 -6.10 -2.10 35.40
N GLN A 604 -6.61 -0.98 34.87
CA GLN A 604 -5.89 0.30 34.83
C GLN A 604 -6.41 1.38 35.80
N LEU A 605 -7.69 1.33 36.21
CA LEU A 605 -8.30 2.31 37.13
C LEU A 605 -8.47 1.75 38.55
N GLU A 606 -8.70 0.44 38.68
CA GLU A 606 -8.73 -0.26 39.98
C GLU A 606 -7.36 -0.89 40.31
N GLU A 607 -6.38 -0.82 39.39
CA GLU A 607 -5.04 -1.43 39.48
C GLU A 607 -5.06 -2.93 39.86
N ARG A 608 -6.16 -3.64 39.54
CA ARG A 608 -6.42 -5.01 39.97
C ARG A 608 -6.05 -6.01 38.87
N ALA A 609 -5.14 -6.92 39.19
CA ALA A 609 -4.90 -8.11 38.38
C ALA A 609 -6.11 -9.07 38.49
N LEU A 610 -6.58 -9.56 37.34
CA LEU A 610 -7.63 -10.58 37.26
C LEU A 610 -7.00 -11.92 36.90
N SER A 611 -7.21 -12.96 37.70
CA SER A 611 -6.89 -14.33 37.30
C SER A 611 -7.88 -14.89 36.28
N GLN A 612 -7.56 -16.03 35.66
CA GLN A 612 -8.48 -16.74 34.77
C GLN A 612 -9.81 -17.10 35.46
N SER A 613 -9.78 -17.49 36.74
CA SER A 613 -10.99 -17.84 37.50
C SER A 613 -11.86 -16.62 37.77
N GLU A 614 -11.26 -15.50 38.20
CA GLU A 614 -11.98 -14.24 38.46
C GLU A 614 -12.55 -13.64 37.17
N LEU A 615 -11.87 -13.81 36.02
CA LEU A 615 -12.41 -13.38 34.73
C LEU A 615 -13.66 -14.21 34.35
N ILE A 616 -13.65 -15.52 34.56
CA ILE A 616 -14.80 -16.40 34.29
C ILE A 616 -15.97 -16.05 35.22
N GLU A 617 -15.70 -15.78 36.50
CA GLU A 617 -16.71 -15.32 37.47
C GLU A 617 -17.29 -13.96 37.06
N PHE A 618 -16.44 -12.99 36.69
CA PHE A 618 -16.86 -11.70 36.17
C PHE A 618 -17.70 -11.82 34.88
N THR A 619 -17.36 -12.75 33.97
CA THR A 619 -18.18 -13.04 32.78
C THR A 619 -19.54 -13.62 33.16
N LYS A 620 -19.61 -14.47 34.19
CA LYS A 620 -20.87 -15.01 34.71
C LYS A 620 -21.74 -13.90 35.29
N ASP A 621 -21.20 -13.03 36.14
CA ASP A 621 -21.92 -11.87 36.68
C ASP A 621 -22.39 -10.93 35.57
N PHE A 622 -21.54 -10.68 34.56
CA PHE A 622 -21.89 -9.88 33.40
C PHE A 622 -23.04 -10.50 32.58
N ALA A 623 -23.07 -11.83 32.45
CA ALA A 623 -24.15 -12.55 31.80
C ALA A 623 -25.46 -12.49 32.60
N GLU A 624 -25.41 -12.74 33.91
CA GLU A 624 -26.58 -12.70 34.80
C GLU A 624 -27.21 -11.29 34.88
N ILE A 625 -26.40 -10.23 34.96
CA ILE A 625 -26.88 -8.83 35.03
C ILE A 625 -27.64 -8.41 33.76
N ASN A 626 -27.31 -9.00 32.60
CA ASN A 626 -27.89 -8.62 31.30
C ASN A 626 -28.82 -9.70 30.70
N ASP A 627 -29.12 -10.76 31.45
CA ASP A 627 -29.93 -11.92 31.03
C ASP A 627 -29.41 -12.58 29.73
N PHE A 628 -28.09 -12.77 29.64
CA PHE A 628 -27.45 -13.42 28.49
C PHE A 628 -27.23 -14.93 28.72
N GLU A 629 -27.91 -15.78 27.94
CA GLU A 629 -27.71 -17.23 27.92
C GLU A 629 -26.38 -17.64 27.22
N ILE A 630 -25.23 -17.18 27.73
CA ILE A 630 -23.89 -17.52 27.23
C ILE A 630 -23.15 -18.48 28.17
N ASP A 631 -22.22 -19.27 27.63
CA ASP A 631 -21.24 -20.01 28.43
C ASP A 631 -20.03 -19.09 28.72
N PRO A 632 -19.71 -18.80 30.00
CA PRO A 632 -18.63 -17.89 30.36
C PRO A 632 -17.24 -18.34 29.88
N ILE A 633 -16.97 -19.65 29.86
CA ILE A 633 -15.67 -20.19 29.48
C ILE A 633 -15.47 -20.06 27.98
N PHE A 634 -16.45 -20.47 27.17
CA PHE A 634 -16.38 -20.27 25.71
C PHE A 634 -16.34 -18.79 25.34
N PHE A 635 -17.10 -17.94 26.04
CA PHE A 635 -17.08 -16.50 25.78
C PHE A 635 -15.71 -15.87 26.05
N VAL A 636 -15.06 -16.17 27.18
CA VAL A 636 -13.68 -15.73 27.45
C VAL A 636 -12.70 -16.28 26.42
N THR A 637 -12.79 -17.58 26.12
CA THR A 637 -11.89 -18.26 25.16
C THR A 637 -11.94 -17.61 23.78
N SER A 638 -13.11 -17.14 23.32
CA SER A 638 -13.24 -16.44 22.04
C SER A 638 -12.39 -15.16 21.91
N PHE A 639 -12.05 -14.48 23.02
CA PHE A 639 -11.12 -13.35 23.01
C PHE A 639 -9.65 -13.76 23.06
N VAL A 640 -9.35 -14.93 23.62
CA VAL A 640 -7.98 -15.49 23.71
C VAL A 640 -7.57 -16.08 22.37
N ASP A 641 -8.45 -16.88 21.76
CA ASP A 641 -8.25 -17.48 20.43
C ASP A 641 -8.10 -16.41 19.34
N ALA A 642 -8.81 -15.29 19.47
CA ALA A 642 -8.70 -14.12 18.59
C ALA A 642 -7.53 -13.18 18.93
N GLY A 643 -6.67 -13.53 19.89
CA GLY A 643 -5.48 -12.75 20.24
C GLY A 643 -5.77 -11.37 20.83
N VAL A 644 -6.94 -11.14 21.44
CA VAL A 644 -7.30 -9.86 22.09
C VAL A 644 -6.85 -9.84 23.56
N LEU A 645 -7.03 -10.97 24.25
CA LEU A 645 -6.58 -11.19 25.63
C LEU A 645 -5.57 -12.34 25.69
N HIS A 646 -4.67 -12.32 26.67
CA HIS A 646 -3.83 -13.46 27.02
C HIS A 646 -3.64 -13.53 28.54
N PHE A 647 -3.04 -14.62 29.00
CA PHE A 647 -2.65 -14.82 30.39
C PHE A 647 -1.13 -14.74 30.53
N HIS A 648 -0.65 -13.80 31.35
CA HIS A 648 0.75 -13.67 31.73
C HIS A 648 0.86 -13.85 33.24
N GLU A 649 1.71 -14.78 33.70
CA GLU A 649 1.83 -15.18 35.10
C GLU A 649 0.47 -15.54 35.77
N GLY A 650 -0.46 -16.10 34.99
CA GLY A 650 -1.82 -16.46 35.42
C GLY A 650 -2.84 -15.31 35.41
N ASN A 651 -2.40 -14.08 35.13
CA ASN A 651 -3.23 -12.88 35.12
C ASN A 651 -3.61 -12.43 33.70
N VAL A 652 -4.82 -11.92 33.54
CA VAL A 652 -5.34 -11.34 32.30
C VAL A 652 -4.53 -10.11 31.91
N LYS A 653 -4.12 -10.07 30.64
CA LYS A 653 -3.55 -8.89 29.98
C LYS A 653 -4.21 -8.73 28.61
N PHE A 654 -4.30 -7.49 28.15
CA PHE A 654 -4.60 -7.22 26.74
C PHE A 654 -3.36 -7.59 25.92
N SER A 655 -3.55 -8.39 24.88
CA SER A 655 -2.49 -8.74 23.93
C SER A 655 -2.13 -7.60 23.00
N LEU A 656 -3.05 -6.64 22.84
CA LEU A 656 -2.96 -5.52 21.93
C LEU A 656 -3.17 -4.21 22.72
N PRO A 657 -2.09 -3.49 23.10
CA PRO A 657 -2.17 -2.32 23.97
C PRO A 657 -3.13 -1.24 23.48
N PHE A 658 -3.15 -0.98 22.16
CA PHE A 658 -4.04 0.02 21.57
C PHE A 658 -5.54 -0.24 21.81
N ILE A 659 -5.96 -1.51 21.89
CA ILE A 659 -7.36 -1.87 22.21
C ILE A 659 -7.66 -1.44 23.64
N GLN A 660 -6.74 -1.70 24.57
CA GLN A 660 -6.87 -1.27 25.96
C GLN A 660 -6.91 0.27 26.05
N SER A 661 -5.99 0.96 25.40
CA SER A 661 -5.92 2.43 25.43
C SER A 661 -7.18 3.09 24.86
N TYR A 662 -7.72 2.60 23.75
CA TYR A 662 -8.95 3.14 23.16
C TYR A 662 -10.18 2.90 24.03
N LEU A 663 -10.36 1.67 24.54
CA LEU A 663 -11.46 1.34 25.43
C LEU A 663 -11.40 2.15 26.73
N LEU A 664 -10.20 2.36 27.27
CA LEU A 664 -9.99 3.17 28.45
C LEU A 664 -10.28 4.65 28.18
N ALA A 665 -9.83 5.19 27.04
CA ALA A 665 -10.13 6.56 26.64
C ALA A 665 -11.64 6.83 26.55
N GLU A 666 -12.42 5.92 25.95
CA GLU A 666 -13.88 6.03 25.92
C GLU A 666 -14.52 6.06 27.31
N GLU A 667 -14.10 5.18 28.23
CA GLU A 667 -14.61 5.19 29.60
C GLU A 667 -14.22 6.47 30.35
N LEU A 668 -12.99 6.97 30.15
CA LEU A 668 -12.52 8.20 30.79
C LEU A 668 -13.28 9.44 30.28
N CYS A 669 -13.70 9.47 29.01
CA CYS A 669 -14.61 10.49 28.48
C CYS A 669 -15.99 10.45 29.16
N GLU A 670 -16.52 9.27 29.47
CA GLU A 670 -17.78 9.11 30.23
C GLU A 670 -17.63 9.44 31.74
N HIS A 671 -16.40 9.44 32.29
CA HIS A 671 -16.13 9.64 33.71
C HIS A 671 -15.00 10.67 34.01
N PRO A 672 -15.27 11.99 33.92
CA PRO A 672 -14.28 13.05 34.11
C PRO A 672 -13.46 13.00 35.42
N ASP A 673 -14.07 12.64 36.54
CA ASP A 673 -13.37 12.57 37.84
C ASP A 673 -12.30 11.46 37.87
N LYS A 674 -12.60 10.33 37.19
CA LYS A 674 -11.62 9.24 36.99
C LYS A 674 -10.52 9.71 36.04
N ALA A 675 -10.86 10.42 34.96
CA ALA A 675 -9.89 10.94 33.99
C ALA A 675 -8.89 11.90 34.64
N ARG A 676 -9.35 12.82 35.51
CA ARG A 676 -8.48 13.71 36.28
C ARG A 676 -7.52 12.96 37.22
N SER A 677 -7.98 11.85 37.79
CA SER A 677 -7.16 11.03 38.72
C SER A 677 -6.18 10.10 37.98
N TYR A 678 -6.51 9.72 36.75
CA TYR A 678 -5.67 8.89 35.88
C TYR A 678 -4.54 9.71 35.25
N PHE A 679 -4.87 10.83 34.60
CA PHE A 679 -3.94 11.70 33.87
C PHE A 679 -3.15 12.68 34.76
N ASP A 680 -2.42 12.14 35.73
CA ASP A 680 -1.57 12.90 36.64
C ASP A 680 -0.16 13.12 36.03
N LEU A 681 0.19 14.40 35.81
CA LEU A 681 1.49 14.79 35.25
C LEU A 681 2.66 14.55 36.20
N HIS A 682 2.44 14.26 37.48
CA HIS A 682 3.49 13.93 38.45
C HIS A 682 3.82 12.43 38.52
N LYS A 683 2.93 11.53 38.06
CA LYS A 683 3.22 10.07 37.98
C LYS A 683 4.35 9.76 36.99
N SER A 684 5.18 8.77 37.31
CA SER A 684 6.33 8.37 36.47
C SER A 684 5.90 7.74 35.13
N GLY A 685 4.88 6.88 35.13
CA GLY A 685 4.29 6.27 33.94
C GLY A 685 2.99 6.98 33.51
N PHE A 686 3.09 8.04 32.71
CA PHE A 686 1.90 8.68 32.12
C PHE A 686 1.50 7.97 30.83
N ASP A 687 0.25 7.53 30.76
CA ASP A 687 -0.30 6.81 29.62
C ASP A 687 -0.62 7.78 28.46
N MET A 688 0.42 8.05 27.67
CA MET A 688 0.35 9.00 26.56
C MET A 688 -0.54 8.51 25.42
N GLY A 689 -0.64 7.19 25.21
CA GLY A 689 -1.47 6.61 24.14
C GLY A 689 -2.96 6.73 24.45
N THR A 690 -3.36 6.45 25.68
CA THR A 690 -4.74 6.68 26.14
C THR A 690 -5.06 8.18 26.19
N PHE A 691 -4.10 9.04 26.53
CA PHE A 691 -4.30 10.49 26.54
C PHE A 691 -4.52 11.10 25.15
N ASP A 692 -3.75 10.68 24.12
CA ASP A 692 -3.94 11.12 22.72
C ASP A 692 -5.37 10.82 22.26
N LEU A 693 -5.84 9.58 22.50
CA LEU A 693 -7.19 9.14 22.17
C LEU A 693 -8.28 9.86 22.99
N TYR A 694 -8.06 10.05 24.29
CA TYR A 694 -8.99 10.78 25.17
C TYR A 694 -9.16 12.25 24.74
N ALA A 695 -8.06 12.90 24.36
CA ALA A 695 -8.08 14.27 23.86
C ALA A 695 -8.86 14.39 22.55
N GLU A 696 -8.68 13.46 21.62
CA GLU A 696 -9.42 13.44 20.34
C GLU A 696 -10.91 13.12 20.51
N LEU A 697 -11.25 12.15 21.40
CA LEU A 697 -12.65 11.77 21.69
C LEU A 697 -13.42 12.87 22.45
N GLY A 698 -12.74 13.65 23.28
CA GLY A 698 -13.30 14.80 23.98
C GLY A 698 -12.80 14.91 25.41
N ALA A 699 -11.71 15.67 25.61
CA ALA A 699 -11.18 15.94 26.95
C ALA A 699 -12.14 16.80 27.79
N SER A 700 -12.32 16.41 29.06
CA SER A 700 -13.07 17.22 30.04
C SER A 700 -12.33 18.49 30.42
N THR A 701 -13.07 19.57 30.71
CA THR A 701 -12.48 20.86 31.14
C THR A 701 -11.55 20.70 32.33
N ALA A 702 -11.92 19.86 33.31
CA ALA A 702 -11.12 19.61 34.51
C ALA A 702 -9.73 18.99 34.21
N VAL A 703 -9.58 18.22 33.13
CA VAL A 703 -8.28 17.70 32.66
C VAL A 703 -7.55 18.76 31.82
N VAL A 704 -8.27 19.51 30.97
CA VAL A 704 -7.69 20.60 30.16
C VAL A 704 -7.07 21.67 31.05
N ASP A 705 -7.80 22.14 32.06
CA ASP A 705 -7.34 23.13 33.01
C ASP A 705 -6.13 22.61 33.80
N HIS A 706 -6.14 21.34 34.24
CA HIS A 706 -4.99 20.73 34.94
C HIS A 706 -3.71 20.68 34.07
N VAL A 707 -3.84 20.43 32.76
CA VAL A 707 -2.71 20.46 31.82
C VAL A 707 -2.20 21.89 31.62
N ILE A 708 -3.10 22.89 31.52
CA ILE A 708 -2.74 24.31 31.43
C ILE A 708 -1.99 24.75 32.69
N ASP A 709 -2.53 24.48 33.87
CA ASP A 709 -1.91 24.80 35.17
C ASP A 709 -0.48 24.21 35.24
N SER A 710 -0.29 22.97 34.79
CA SER A 710 1.03 22.31 34.77
C SER A 710 2.02 22.93 33.79
N ILE A 711 1.54 23.49 32.67
CA ILE A 711 2.36 24.23 31.69
C ILE A 711 2.76 25.59 32.28
N GLU A 712 1.83 26.33 32.89
CA GLU A 712 2.10 27.64 33.48
C GLU A 712 3.08 27.54 34.67
N ILE A 713 2.86 26.58 35.59
CA ILE A 713 3.82 26.24 36.65
C ILE A 713 5.19 25.85 36.07
N SER A 714 5.23 25.18 34.91
CA SER A 714 6.50 24.85 34.26
C SER A 714 7.21 26.08 33.70
N ILE A 715 6.49 27.04 33.11
CA ILE A 715 7.05 28.31 32.63
C ILE A 715 7.66 29.08 33.81
N GLU A 716 6.96 29.18 34.94
CA GLU A 716 7.47 29.82 36.16
C GLU A 716 8.75 29.14 36.70
N ASN A 717 8.84 27.81 36.60
CA ASN A 717 9.96 27.04 37.17
C ASN A 717 11.24 27.02 36.33
N ILE A 718 11.13 27.10 35.00
CA ILE A 718 12.29 26.96 34.09
C ILE A 718 12.48 28.11 33.10
N GLY A 719 11.59 29.10 33.12
CA GLY A 719 11.63 30.30 32.28
C GLY A 719 12.93 31.09 32.37
N LEU A 720 13.14 31.99 31.42
CA LEU A 720 14.31 32.88 31.40
C LEU A 720 14.15 33.97 32.47
N ASN A 721 15.24 34.29 33.16
CA ASN A 721 15.26 35.42 34.10
C ASN A 721 15.30 36.76 33.36
N ASP A 722 14.86 37.87 33.99
CA ASP A 722 14.74 39.21 33.37
C ASP A 722 15.98 39.75 32.61
N ASN A 723 17.18 39.27 32.95
CA ASN A 723 18.46 39.67 32.34
C ASN A 723 19.14 38.53 31.56
N GLU A 724 18.49 37.38 31.41
CA GLU A 724 19.05 36.19 30.80
C GLU A 724 18.70 36.12 29.30
N GLN A 725 19.72 36.08 28.45
CA GLN A 725 19.52 35.90 27.02
C GLN A 725 19.45 34.41 26.67
N HIS A 726 18.49 34.04 25.82
CA HIS A 726 18.34 32.66 25.33
C HIS A 726 19.65 32.15 24.70
N ILE A 727 20.12 30.98 25.15
CA ILE A 727 21.47 30.44 24.89
C ILE A 727 21.82 30.31 23.41
N LEU A 728 20.83 30.03 22.55
CA LEU A 728 20.99 29.98 21.09
C LEU A 728 21.35 31.33 20.42
N PHE A 729 21.28 32.44 21.17
CA PHE A 729 21.82 33.74 20.77
C PHE A 729 23.19 34.05 21.39
N GLY A 730 23.65 33.23 22.34
CA GLY A 730 25.00 33.27 22.89
C GLY A 730 26.02 32.60 21.96
N ASP A 731 27.28 32.50 22.42
CA ASP A 731 28.41 32.08 21.59
C ASP A 731 28.57 30.55 21.44
N ILE A 732 27.47 29.83 21.12
CA ILE A 732 27.53 28.39 20.84
C ILE A 732 28.28 28.16 19.52
N ARG A 733 29.54 27.74 19.62
CA ARG A 733 30.38 27.36 18.47
C ARG A 733 30.92 25.94 18.62
N PRO A 734 30.19 24.93 18.11
CA PRO A 734 30.71 23.57 18.01
C PRO A 734 32.02 23.55 17.21
N ALA A 735 32.92 22.60 17.46
CA ALA A 735 34.21 22.54 16.77
C ALA A 735 34.07 22.42 15.23
N SER A 736 32.98 21.80 14.75
CA SER A 736 32.61 21.75 13.33
C SER A 736 32.36 23.12 12.68
N LEU A 737 32.02 24.17 13.45
CA LEU A 737 31.87 25.55 12.96
C LEU A 737 33.15 26.39 13.10
N LYS A 738 34.18 25.92 13.82
CA LYS A 738 35.42 26.68 14.08
C LYS A 738 36.40 26.70 12.89
N SER A 739 36.20 25.89 11.84
CA SER A 739 37.09 25.89 10.66
C SER A 739 36.34 25.89 9.32
N ILE A 740 36.89 26.64 8.37
CA ILE A 740 36.32 26.85 7.02
C ILE A 740 36.29 25.54 6.22
N GLU A 741 37.26 24.65 6.41
CA GLU A 741 37.28 23.32 5.78
C GLU A 741 36.19 22.37 6.34
N ARG A 742 35.90 22.42 7.66
CA ARG A 742 34.84 21.57 8.27
C ARG A 742 33.44 22.12 8.04
N LEU A 743 33.29 23.44 7.90
CA LEU A 743 32.14 24.05 7.24
C LEU A 743 31.95 23.45 5.83
N GLY A 744 33.02 23.12 5.12
CA GLY A 744 32.99 22.34 3.87
C GLY A 744 32.36 20.95 4.01
N HIS A 745 32.55 20.23 5.12
CA HIS A 745 31.88 18.95 5.38
C HIS A 745 30.40 19.11 5.79
N LEU A 746 30.06 20.12 6.60
CA LEU A 746 28.66 20.47 6.86
C LEU A 746 27.95 20.91 5.57
N GLN A 747 28.60 21.72 4.74
CA GLN A 747 28.17 22.05 3.38
C GLN A 747 28.11 20.81 2.49
N GLN A 748 28.98 19.81 2.65
CA GLN A 748 28.93 18.56 1.90
C GLN A 748 27.77 17.66 2.37
N SER A 749 27.39 17.70 3.65
CA SER A 749 26.19 17.03 4.17
C SER A 749 24.91 17.76 3.78
N MET A 750 24.90 19.10 3.77
CA MET A 750 23.80 19.90 3.21
C MET A 750 23.69 19.71 1.70
N ARG A 751 24.82 19.65 0.98
CA ARG A 751 24.88 19.28 -0.43
C ARG A 751 24.47 17.84 -0.64
N ARG A 752 24.77 16.87 0.25
CA ARG A 752 24.21 15.51 0.17
C ARG A 752 22.70 15.56 0.31
N LEU A 753 22.13 16.17 1.35
CA LEU A 753 20.67 16.37 1.47
C LEU A 753 20.07 17.04 0.22
N THR A 754 20.77 18.00 -0.39
CA THR A 754 20.37 18.69 -1.62
C THR A 754 20.56 17.84 -2.88
N ASP A 755 21.60 17.01 -2.96
CA ASP A 755 21.94 16.07 -4.04
C ASP A 755 21.08 14.80 -3.96
N ASP A 756 20.53 14.53 -2.79
CA ASP A 756 19.63 13.44 -2.50
C ASP A 756 18.22 13.79 -2.97
N VAL A 757 17.83 15.05 -2.77
CA VAL A 757 16.71 15.67 -3.49
C VAL A 757 16.97 15.73 -5.01
N GLN A 758 18.23 15.77 -5.50
CA GLN A 758 18.53 15.86 -6.96
C GLN A 758 18.39 14.59 -7.79
N LYS A 759 18.56 13.39 -7.21
CA LYS A 759 18.82 12.21 -8.04
C LYS A 759 17.59 11.44 -8.51
N GLY A 760 16.41 11.64 -7.88
CA GLY A 760 15.07 11.38 -8.44
C GLY A 760 14.67 9.95 -8.84
N LYS A 761 15.60 9.03 -9.13
CA LYS A 761 15.32 7.63 -9.42
C LYS A 761 15.51 6.79 -8.15
N GLY A 762 14.40 6.25 -7.63
CA GLY A 762 14.36 5.43 -6.42
C GLY A 762 14.04 6.15 -5.11
N ASP A 763 13.25 7.24 -5.13
CA ASP A 763 12.99 8.07 -3.93
C ASP A 763 12.32 7.28 -2.79
N LYS A 764 11.31 6.45 -3.06
CA LYS A 764 10.63 5.60 -2.04
C LYS A 764 11.58 4.60 -1.37
N GLU A 765 12.37 3.85 -2.15
CA GLU A 765 13.37 2.93 -1.59
C GLU A 765 14.47 3.66 -0.81
N ARG A 766 14.85 4.85 -1.27
CA ARG A 766 15.86 5.67 -0.61
C ARG A 766 15.34 6.20 0.73
N LYS A 767 14.10 6.70 0.76
CA LYS A 767 13.38 7.09 1.97
C LYS A 767 13.33 5.92 2.94
N GLN A 768 13.00 4.71 2.48
CA GLN A 768 13.06 3.49 3.28
C GLN A 768 14.44 3.22 3.87
N ARG A 769 15.52 3.31 3.08
CA ARG A 769 16.90 3.16 3.62
C ARG A 769 17.24 4.20 4.69
N ILE A 770 16.79 5.45 4.56
CA ILE A 770 16.98 6.49 5.58
C ILE A 770 16.19 6.16 6.86
N ILE A 771 14.96 5.67 6.72
CA ILE A 771 14.11 5.21 7.83
C ILE A 771 14.78 4.04 8.55
N ASP A 772 15.24 3.02 7.83
CA ASP A 772 15.88 1.83 8.40
C ASP A 772 17.17 2.19 9.15
N ILE A 773 17.97 3.12 8.63
CA ILE A 773 19.14 3.67 9.33
C ILE A 773 18.73 4.41 10.61
N ALA A 774 17.68 5.25 10.56
CA ALA A 774 17.19 6.00 11.71
C ALA A 774 16.58 5.10 12.80
N ASP A 775 15.96 3.98 12.40
CA ASP A 775 15.43 2.98 13.32
C ASP A 775 16.54 2.11 13.90
N ARG A 776 17.50 1.67 13.09
CA ARG A 776 18.71 0.98 13.57
C ARG A 776 19.53 1.85 14.53
N ILE A 777 19.65 3.16 14.30
CA ILE A 777 20.30 4.09 15.23
C ILE A 777 19.50 4.16 16.55
N ARG A 778 18.17 4.23 16.50
CA ARG A 778 17.31 4.23 17.70
C ARG A 778 17.36 2.91 18.48
N GLU A 779 17.29 1.78 17.80
CA GLU A 779 17.44 0.43 18.37
C GLU A 779 18.83 0.27 19.01
N THR A 780 19.90 0.55 18.25
CA THR A 780 21.28 0.49 18.77
C THR A 780 21.49 1.46 19.94
N ALA A 781 20.87 2.63 19.92
CA ALA A 781 20.91 3.57 21.04
C ALA A 781 20.11 3.06 22.26
N ALA A 782 19.00 2.34 22.07
CA ALA A 782 18.21 1.72 23.14
C ALA A 782 18.86 0.46 23.74
N ASP A 783 19.61 -0.29 22.94
CA ASP A 783 20.39 -1.45 23.40
C ASP A 783 21.71 -1.02 24.06
N LYS A 784 22.34 0.03 23.55
CA LYS A 784 23.54 0.64 24.14
C LYS A 784 23.23 1.70 25.20
N SER A 785 21.96 2.02 25.48
CA SER A 785 21.57 2.93 26.57
C SER A 785 21.67 2.28 27.97
N LYS A 786 22.82 1.65 28.24
CA LYS A 786 23.46 1.83 29.56
C LYS A 786 23.79 3.30 29.84
N PHE A 787 23.74 4.16 28.82
CA PHE A 787 23.63 5.63 28.91
C PHE A 787 22.21 6.17 29.20
N GLY A 788 21.21 5.33 29.47
CA GLY A 788 19.82 5.81 29.65
C GLY A 788 18.85 4.91 30.44
N ARG A 789 19.21 3.68 30.80
CA ARG A 789 18.51 2.95 31.87
C ARG A 789 18.95 3.47 33.23
N ASP A 790 17.98 3.59 34.13
CA ASP A 790 18.16 4.16 35.45
C ASP A 790 19.30 3.54 36.24
N HIS A 791 20.33 4.36 36.49
CA HIS A 791 20.81 4.43 37.86
C HIS A 791 19.71 5.09 38.69
N GLU A 792 18.93 4.27 39.39
CA GLU A 792 18.27 4.63 40.65
C GLU A 792 19.34 4.87 41.73
N ASN A 793 20.17 5.90 41.52
CA ASN A 793 21.02 6.47 42.55
C ASN A 793 20.48 7.85 42.91
N ASP A 794 20.34 8.05 44.21
CA ASP A 794 19.54 9.09 44.87
C ASP A 794 20.24 10.47 44.89
N GLY A 795 20.69 10.92 43.72
CA GLY A 795 21.60 12.07 43.57
C GLY A 795 21.44 12.88 42.28
N ARG A 796 20.27 12.82 41.62
CA ARG A 796 19.96 13.67 40.45
C ARG A 796 19.74 15.13 40.90
N SER A 797 20.13 16.10 40.08
CA SER A 797 20.00 17.51 40.46
C SER A 797 18.53 17.97 40.47
N ILE A 798 18.21 18.97 41.30
CA ILE A 798 16.85 19.52 41.37
C ILE A 798 16.42 20.06 40.00
N ASP A 799 17.33 20.67 39.23
CA ASP A 799 16.98 21.30 37.96
C ASP A 799 16.77 20.30 36.81
N GLU A 800 17.47 19.16 36.79
CA GLU A 800 17.15 18.05 35.89
C GLU A 800 15.71 17.53 36.11
N SER A 801 15.27 17.46 37.36
CA SER A 801 13.92 17.00 37.71
C SER A 801 12.83 17.97 37.20
N LYS A 802 13.08 19.28 37.29
CA LYS A 802 12.21 20.33 36.75
C LYS A 802 12.14 20.26 35.22
N ILE A 803 13.28 20.25 34.54
CA ILE A 803 13.35 20.19 33.06
C ILE A 803 12.59 18.97 32.54
N ARG A 804 12.69 17.81 33.23
CA ARG A 804 11.93 16.60 32.86
C ARG A 804 10.42 16.79 33.01
N LEU A 805 9.95 17.34 34.12
CA LEU A 805 8.51 17.60 34.35
C LEU A 805 7.96 18.65 33.37
N SER A 806 8.71 19.71 33.11
CA SER A 806 8.36 20.74 32.12
C SER A 806 8.31 20.17 30.71
N SER A 807 9.27 19.32 30.33
CA SER A 807 9.25 18.62 29.04
C SER A 807 8.05 17.69 28.89
N LYS A 808 7.65 17.01 29.98
CA LYS A 808 6.43 16.17 30.01
C LYS A 808 5.17 17.03 29.87
N SER A 809 5.03 18.10 30.65
CA SER A 809 3.88 19.02 30.58
C SER A 809 3.72 19.65 29.20
N TRP A 810 4.84 20.03 28.58
CA TRP A 810 4.88 20.55 27.22
C TRP A 810 4.46 19.52 26.16
N ALA A 811 4.92 18.27 26.26
CA ALA A 811 4.52 17.19 25.35
C ALA A 811 3.03 16.85 25.50
N VAL A 812 2.54 16.72 26.75
CA VAL A 812 1.12 16.48 27.06
C VAL A 812 0.26 17.62 26.52
N GLY A 813 0.63 18.88 26.76
CA GLY A 813 -0.08 20.05 26.23
C GLY A 813 -0.07 20.14 24.70
N THR A 814 1.04 19.76 24.06
CA THR A 814 1.15 19.71 22.59
C THR A 814 0.20 18.67 22.01
N THR A 815 0.15 17.46 22.58
CA THR A 815 -0.84 16.45 22.19
C THR A 815 -2.26 16.91 22.49
N LEU A 816 -2.54 17.55 23.63
CA LEU A 816 -3.86 18.06 23.96
C LEU A 816 -4.35 19.08 22.92
N LEU A 817 -3.51 20.08 22.59
CA LEU A 817 -3.84 21.10 21.60
C LEU A 817 -4.03 20.50 20.20
N GLY A 818 -3.23 19.48 19.86
CA GLY A 818 -3.32 18.72 18.62
C GLY A 818 -4.59 17.88 18.53
N ALA A 819 -4.69 16.82 19.33
CA ALA A 819 -5.78 15.86 19.29
C ALA A 819 -7.16 16.52 19.54
N ALA A 820 -7.26 17.42 20.53
CA ALA A 820 -8.51 18.13 20.84
C ALA A 820 -8.72 19.42 20.00
N ALA A 821 -7.99 19.60 18.89
CA ALA A 821 -8.03 20.81 18.05
C ALA A 821 -9.41 21.14 17.45
N GLU A 822 -10.35 20.20 17.37
CA GLU A 822 -11.75 20.51 17.05
C GLU A 822 -12.55 20.85 18.31
N GLY A 823 -12.48 20.02 19.35
CA GLY A 823 -13.29 20.13 20.57
C GLY A 823 -12.95 21.29 21.52
N LEU A 824 -11.71 21.79 21.52
CA LEU A 824 -11.32 22.92 22.38
C LEU A 824 -11.95 24.26 21.94
N LEU A 825 -12.20 25.16 22.89
CA LEU A 825 -12.66 26.52 22.61
C LEU A 825 -11.53 27.38 22.01
N GLY A 826 -11.90 28.40 21.23
CA GLY A 826 -10.96 29.26 20.52
C GLY A 826 -9.95 29.99 21.41
N GLU A 827 -10.39 30.46 22.59
CA GLU A 827 -9.50 31.13 23.56
C GLU A 827 -8.58 30.14 24.26
N THR A 828 -9.07 28.94 24.62
CA THR A 828 -8.27 27.85 25.17
C THR A 828 -7.15 27.43 24.21
N LYS A 829 -7.46 27.30 22.91
CA LYS A 829 -6.47 27.03 21.84
C LYS A 829 -5.41 28.13 21.75
N LYS A 830 -5.82 29.40 21.88
CA LYS A 830 -4.91 30.56 21.82
C LYS A 830 -3.99 30.62 23.04
N ARG A 831 -4.51 30.40 24.25
CA ARG A 831 -3.73 30.28 25.50
C ARG A 831 -2.71 29.15 25.39
N LEU A 832 -3.15 27.91 25.13
CA LEU A 832 -2.26 26.76 24.87
C LEU A 832 -1.18 27.07 23.82
N ALA A 833 -1.54 27.69 22.69
CA ALA A 833 -0.57 27.99 21.64
C ALA A 833 0.50 29.01 22.08
N GLN A 834 0.14 29.98 22.93
CA GLN A 834 1.09 30.95 23.49
C GLN A 834 1.99 30.28 24.55
N ASP A 835 1.40 29.52 25.47
CA ASP A 835 2.11 28.90 26.59
C ASP A 835 3.05 27.79 26.11
N LEU A 836 2.65 26.99 25.11
CA LEU A 836 3.52 25.97 24.50
C LEU A 836 4.71 26.57 23.74
N VAL A 837 4.57 27.77 23.17
CA VAL A 837 5.71 28.47 22.54
C VAL A 837 6.68 28.97 23.61
N ALA A 838 6.18 29.61 24.68
CA ALA A 838 6.99 30.10 25.79
C ALA A 838 7.70 28.97 26.56
N LEU A 839 6.97 27.90 26.89
CA LEU A 839 7.54 26.73 27.57
C LEU A 839 8.52 25.98 26.66
N GLY A 840 8.21 25.82 25.38
CA GLY A 840 9.11 25.18 24.42
C GLY A 840 10.42 25.94 24.25
N SER A 841 10.38 27.28 24.20
CA SER A 841 11.58 28.13 24.26
C SER A 841 12.40 27.87 25.53
N SER A 842 11.75 27.90 26.69
CA SER A 842 12.39 27.66 27.99
C SER A 842 13.05 26.28 28.09
N ILE A 843 12.40 25.23 27.56
CA ILE A 843 12.98 23.87 27.48
C ILE A 843 14.21 23.86 26.57
N VAL A 844 14.12 24.44 25.37
CA VAL A 844 15.27 24.50 24.44
C VAL A 844 16.44 25.23 25.09
N HIS A 845 16.19 26.34 25.79
CA HIS A 845 17.20 27.09 26.53
C HIS A 845 17.91 26.23 27.59
N ARG A 846 17.17 25.71 28.57
CA ARG A 846 17.74 24.98 29.71
C ARG A 846 18.40 23.67 29.29
N TRP A 847 17.80 22.93 28.36
CA TRP A 847 18.35 21.68 27.86
C TRP A 847 19.62 21.92 27.03
N THR A 848 19.67 22.99 26.21
CA THR A 848 20.90 23.32 25.47
C THR A 848 22.02 23.78 26.40
N ILE A 849 21.73 24.49 27.50
CA ILE A 849 22.74 24.80 28.54
C ILE A 849 23.36 23.52 29.08
N ALA A 850 22.55 22.55 29.54
CA ALA A 850 23.05 21.28 30.05
C ALA A 850 23.89 20.50 29.01
N HIS A 851 23.57 20.63 27.72
CA HIS A 851 24.35 20.02 26.64
C HIS A 851 25.68 20.76 26.35
N VAL A 852 25.80 22.05 26.68
CA VAL A 852 27.05 22.84 26.52
C VAL A 852 28.08 22.51 27.62
N GLU A 853 27.65 21.98 28.77
CA GLU A 853 28.55 21.57 29.86
C GLU A 853 29.35 20.28 29.56
N VAL A 854 29.02 19.58 28.47
CA VAL A 854 29.71 18.34 28.06
C VAL A 854 31.04 18.67 27.36
N ASP A 855 32.16 18.19 27.92
CA ASP A 855 33.50 18.37 27.35
C ASP A 855 33.74 17.44 26.15
N PHE A 856 33.27 17.87 24.99
CA PHE A 856 33.50 17.19 23.71
C PHE A 856 34.96 17.21 23.24
N ASP A 857 35.82 18.08 23.76
CA ASP A 857 37.24 18.09 23.39
C ASP A 857 38.01 17.04 24.19
N GLN A 858 37.67 16.77 25.46
CA GLN A 858 38.19 15.62 26.21
C GLN A 858 37.75 14.28 25.59
N ILE A 859 36.45 14.13 25.26
CA ILE A 859 35.93 12.93 24.56
C ILE A 859 36.69 12.67 23.25
N LYS A 860 37.06 13.74 22.53
CA LYS A 860 37.83 13.68 21.29
C LYS A 860 39.27 13.23 21.52
N LEU A 861 39.92 13.70 22.59
CA LEU A 861 41.27 13.27 22.98
C LEU A 861 41.28 11.78 23.36
N ASP A 862 40.30 11.33 24.14
CA ASP A 862 40.21 9.94 24.60
C ASP A 862 39.99 8.97 23.43
N LEU A 863 39.06 9.30 22.51
CA LEU A 863 38.75 8.47 21.34
C LEU A 863 39.83 8.54 20.23
N THR A 864 40.66 9.60 20.18
CA THR A 864 41.78 9.70 19.23
C THR A 864 43.14 9.27 19.80
N SER A 865 43.16 8.76 21.04
CA SER A 865 44.33 8.13 21.64
C SER A 865 44.75 6.86 20.89
N GLU A 866 46.03 6.50 20.97
CA GLU A 866 46.57 5.35 20.21
C GLU A 866 46.05 4.01 20.74
N SER A 867 45.75 3.91 22.03
CA SER A 867 45.04 2.77 22.61
C SER A 867 43.65 2.59 22.01
N SER A 868 42.83 3.65 22.01
CA SER A 868 41.45 3.59 21.50
C SER A 868 41.40 3.29 20.00
N ILE A 869 42.35 3.81 19.22
CA ILE A 869 42.41 3.55 17.77
C ILE A 869 42.79 2.10 17.48
N ASN A 870 43.77 1.55 18.19
CA ASN A 870 44.16 0.15 18.02
C ASN A 870 43.04 -0.82 18.44
N GLU A 871 42.20 -0.42 19.40
CA GLU A 871 41.01 -1.16 19.82
C GLU A 871 39.87 -1.06 18.78
N ILE A 872 39.55 0.14 18.30
CA ILE A 872 38.46 0.41 17.34
C ILE A 872 38.76 -0.18 15.94
N PHE A 873 40.02 -0.21 15.51
CA PHE A 873 40.43 -0.59 14.15
C PHE A 873 41.27 -1.87 14.08
N SER A 874 41.23 -2.70 15.14
CA SER A 874 42.00 -3.96 15.22
C SER A 874 41.79 -4.85 13.99
N GLY A 875 42.87 -5.10 13.23
CA GLY A 875 42.85 -5.96 12.04
C GLY A 875 42.61 -5.26 10.71
N SER A 876 42.69 -3.92 10.63
CA SER A 876 42.54 -3.17 9.37
C SER A 876 43.80 -2.37 8.98
N ASP A 877 44.14 -2.34 7.69
CA ASP A 877 45.28 -1.60 7.10
C ASP A 877 45.05 -0.07 7.01
N ILE A 878 44.30 0.51 7.95
CA ILE A 878 44.00 1.94 7.97
C ILE A 878 45.13 2.70 8.68
N ASP A 879 45.71 3.70 8.00
CA ASP A 879 46.69 4.62 8.60
C ASP A 879 46.11 5.27 9.88
N ALA A 880 46.83 5.16 10.99
CA ALA A 880 46.44 5.74 12.27
C ALA A 880 46.20 7.27 12.18
N SER A 881 46.88 7.98 11.27
CA SER A 881 46.63 9.40 10.99
C SER A 881 45.28 9.63 10.29
N GLU A 882 44.87 8.74 9.38
CA GLU A 882 43.55 8.77 8.74
C GLU A 882 42.44 8.38 9.73
N ALA A 883 42.69 7.38 10.58
CA ALA A 883 41.79 6.97 11.67
C ALA A 883 41.55 8.13 12.67
N LYS A 884 42.61 8.80 13.14
CA LYS A 884 42.51 10.00 14.00
C LYS A 884 41.62 11.07 13.36
N LYS A 885 41.80 11.37 12.07
CA LYS A 885 40.97 12.36 11.35
C LYS A 885 39.51 11.94 11.22
N LYS A 886 39.23 10.67 10.92
CA LYS A 886 37.85 10.14 10.82
C LYS A 886 37.12 10.19 12.16
N ILE A 887 37.75 9.72 13.25
CA ILE A 887 37.16 9.77 14.60
C ILE A 887 36.91 11.22 15.02
N ALA A 888 37.90 12.12 14.89
CA ALA A 888 37.72 13.53 15.24
C ALA A 888 36.56 14.19 14.49
N GLY A 889 36.40 13.89 13.19
CA GLY A 889 35.27 14.36 12.38
C GLY A 889 33.91 13.79 12.80
N LEU A 890 33.87 12.55 13.31
CA LEU A 890 32.65 11.96 13.88
C LEU A 890 32.27 12.62 15.21
N VAL A 891 33.24 12.90 16.08
CA VAL A 891 32.99 13.60 17.37
C VAL A 891 32.51 15.03 17.12
N ASP A 892 33.10 15.77 16.18
CA ASP A 892 32.65 17.11 15.77
C ASP A 892 31.20 17.14 15.22
N LEU A 893 30.77 16.06 14.55
CA LEU A 893 29.40 15.89 14.05
C LEU A 893 28.43 15.51 15.18
N LEU A 894 28.88 14.68 16.12
CA LEU A 894 28.11 14.26 17.29
C LEU A 894 27.88 15.44 18.23
N GLU A 895 28.92 16.24 18.53
CA GLU A 895 28.84 17.53 19.25
C GLU A 895 27.77 18.44 18.64
N PHE A 896 27.83 18.68 17.32
CA PHE A 896 26.82 19.50 16.63
C PHE A 896 25.41 18.88 16.74
N SER A 897 25.28 17.56 16.57
CA SER A 897 23.98 16.89 16.63
C SER A 897 23.36 16.94 18.02
N PHE A 898 24.18 16.77 19.06
CA PHE A 898 23.79 16.80 20.47
C PHE A 898 23.36 18.20 20.89
N LEU A 899 24.13 19.24 20.54
CA LEU A 899 23.75 20.63 20.80
C LEU A 899 22.50 21.06 20.01
N ALA A 900 22.30 20.53 18.80
CA ALA A 900 21.12 20.85 17.97
C ALA A 900 19.85 20.08 18.38
N GLU A 901 19.99 19.05 19.21
CA GLU A 901 18.91 18.13 19.56
C GLU A 901 17.72 18.80 20.27
N PRO A 902 17.88 19.66 21.29
CA PRO A 902 16.74 20.23 22.01
C PRO A 902 15.84 21.05 21.08
N ALA A 903 16.43 21.98 20.31
CA ALA A 903 15.72 22.79 19.33
C ALA A 903 15.04 21.93 18.26
N ARG A 904 15.73 20.92 17.72
CA ARG A 904 15.16 20.02 16.70
C ARG A 904 13.99 19.19 17.23
N ARG A 905 14.10 18.62 18.43
CA ARG A 905 13.05 17.79 19.04
C ARG A 905 11.80 18.63 19.33
N ILE A 906 11.94 19.81 19.94
CA ILE A 906 10.83 20.70 20.26
C ILE A 906 10.15 21.21 18.97
N LEU A 907 10.93 21.67 17.98
CA LEU A 907 10.39 22.08 16.67
C LEU A 907 9.66 20.94 15.94
N SER A 908 10.24 19.74 15.89
CA SER A 908 9.56 18.62 15.24
C SER A 908 8.32 18.17 16.00
N HIS A 909 8.36 18.10 17.33
CA HIS A 909 7.24 17.57 18.11
C HIS A 909 6.00 18.47 18.03
N ILE A 910 6.13 19.80 18.06
CA ILE A 910 4.97 20.69 17.87
C ILE A 910 4.43 20.64 16.43
N CYS A 911 5.32 20.54 15.44
CA CYS A 911 4.96 20.45 14.03
C CYS A 911 4.47 19.04 13.60
N GLU A 912 4.50 18.02 14.47
CA GLU A 912 3.77 16.76 14.25
C GLU A 912 2.52 16.66 15.13
N GLY A 913 2.62 17.03 16.40
CA GLY A 913 1.52 16.93 17.37
C GLY A 913 0.39 17.92 17.08
N ALA A 914 0.72 19.19 16.85
CA ALA A 914 -0.25 20.29 16.78
C ALA A 914 -0.28 20.99 15.40
N ARG A 915 -0.30 20.21 14.31
CA ARG A 915 -0.20 20.72 12.92
C ARG A 915 -1.56 20.91 12.20
N GLN A 916 -2.69 20.79 12.88
CA GLN A 916 -3.99 20.76 12.21
C GLN A 916 -4.40 22.13 11.64
N LYS A 917 -4.95 22.17 10.40
CA LYS A 917 -5.35 23.45 9.76
C LYS A 917 -6.43 24.22 10.52
N VAL A 918 -7.24 23.56 11.37
CA VAL A 918 -8.21 24.22 12.26
C VAL A 918 -7.53 25.11 13.33
N LEU A 919 -6.26 24.84 13.68
CA LEU A 919 -5.50 25.62 14.65
C LEU A 919 -4.97 26.94 14.08
N VAL A 920 -4.86 27.11 12.75
CA VAL A 920 -4.22 28.26 12.08
C VAL A 920 -4.66 29.59 12.69
N GLY A 921 -5.97 29.85 12.77
CA GLY A 921 -6.48 31.12 13.28
C GLY A 921 -6.28 31.32 14.79
N SER A 922 -6.10 30.26 15.58
CA SER A 922 -5.78 30.38 17.01
C SER A 922 -4.29 30.60 17.24
N VAL A 923 -3.44 29.85 16.51
CA VAL A 923 -1.97 30.01 16.53
C VAL A 923 -1.59 31.40 15.99
N GLU A 924 -2.10 31.81 14.84
CA GLU A 924 -1.85 33.14 14.25
C GLU A 924 -2.12 34.32 15.21
N ARG A 925 -3.10 34.17 16.12
CA ARG A 925 -3.48 35.15 17.16
C ARG A 925 -2.74 34.98 18.49
N ALA A 926 -1.93 33.95 18.67
CA ALA A 926 -0.99 33.87 19.79
C ALA A 926 0.03 35.01 19.67
N SER A 927 0.37 35.60 20.81
CA SER A 927 1.29 36.73 20.90
C SER A 927 2.53 36.30 21.69
N PRO A 928 3.45 35.54 21.08
CA PRO A 928 4.72 35.18 21.72
C PRO A 928 5.53 36.42 22.05
N GLU A 929 6.20 36.41 23.19
CA GLU A 929 7.13 37.46 23.61
C GLU A 929 8.57 36.93 23.53
N GLY A 930 9.44 37.65 22.82
CA GLY A 930 10.85 37.28 22.65
C GLY A 930 11.23 36.84 21.24
N LEU A 931 12.53 36.89 20.93
CA LEU A 931 13.07 36.68 19.59
C LEU A 931 13.11 35.20 19.17
N PHE A 932 13.25 34.27 20.11
CA PHE A 932 13.23 32.84 19.78
C PHE A 932 11.80 32.33 19.69
N GLU A 933 10.90 32.91 20.47
CA GLU A 933 9.48 32.63 20.57
C GLU A 933 8.76 33.04 19.27
N GLU A 934 9.01 34.26 18.76
CA GLU A 934 8.52 34.70 17.43
C GLU A 934 9.07 33.85 16.28
N LEU A 935 10.32 33.41 16.37
CA LEU A 935 10.93 32.51 15.40
C LEU A 935 10.28 31.11 15.44
N PHE A 936 10.14 30.53 16.64
CA PHE A 936 9.55 29.21 16.89
C PHE A 936 8.09 29.19 16.44
N HIS A 937 7.32 30.19 16.86
CA HIS A 937 5.96 30.43 16.42
C HIS A 937 5.85 30.58 14.89
N GLY A 938 6.76 31.34 14.28
CA GLY A 938 6.84 31.49 12.83
C GLY A 938 7.10 30.17 12.10
N VAL A 939 7.99 29.31 12.62
CA VAL A 939 8.24 27.97 12.04
C VAL A 939 6.99 27.10 12.14
N TRP A 940 6.37 27.03 13.33
CA TRP A 940 5.18 26.22 13.55
C TRP A 940 4.00 26.68 12.68
N LEU A 941 3.70 27.99 12.66
CA LEU A 941 2.63 28.55 11.82
C LEU A 941 2.88 28.29 10.33
N SER A 942 4.13 28.42 9.86
CA SER A 942 4.49 28.11 8.46
C SER A 942 4.37 26.63 8.09
N ASP A 943 4.35 25.75 9.09
CA ASP A 943 4.20 24.31 8.89
C ASP A 943 2.73 23.85 8.91
N ILE A 944 1.86 24.58 9.61
CA ILE A 944 0.40 24.43 9.54
C ILE A 944 -0.15 25.05 8.22
N ASP A 945 0.23 26.31 7.95
CA ASP A 945 -0.20 27.10 6.80
C ASP A 945 0.99 27.94 6.29
N SER A 946 1.58 27.48 5.19
CA SER A 946 2.80 28.07 4.65
C SER A 946 2.58 29.49 4.12
N GLU A 947 1.38 29.86 3.69
CA GLU A 947 1.08 31.18 3.15
C GLU A 947 1.03 32.23 4.26
N ARG A 948 0.27 31.95 5.33
CA ARG A 948 0.15 32.86 6.48
C ARG A 948 1.44 32.93 7.29
N GLY A 949 2.09 31.78 7.52
CA GLY A 949 3.31 31.72 8.30
C GLY A 949 4.51 32.37 7.62
N GLN A 950 4.65 32.26 6.29
CA GLN A 950 5.85 32.69 5.55
C GLN A 950 6.24 34.13 5.85
N LYS A 951 5.29 35.07 5.88
CA LYS A 951 5.60 36.49 6.12
C LYS A 951 6.19 36.71 7.52
N ARG A 952 5.63 36.08 8.55
CA ARG A 952 6.07 36.20 9.96
C ARG A 952 7.40 35.50 10.18
N LEU A 953 7.59 34.30 9.63
CA LEU A 953 8.86 33.59 9.73
C LEU A 953 9.98 34.32 8.97
N LEU A 954 9.69 34.87 7.79
CA LEU A 954 10.66 35.64 7.01
C LEU A 954 11.10 36.92 7.72
N SER A 955 10.21 37.64 8.41
CA SER A 955 10.60 38.78 9.25
C SER A 955 11.48 38.34 10.42
N SER A 956 11.14 37.23 11.08
CA SER A 956 11.91 36.69 12.21
C SER A 956 13.32 36.25 11.78
N ILE A 957 13.46 35.51 10.67
CA ILE A 957 14.75 35.10 10.09
C ILE A 957 15.65 36.31 9.72
N LYS A 958 15.03 37.43 9.31
CA LYS A 958 15.75 38.68 8.99
C LYS A 958 16.12 39.48 10.24
N ALA A 959 15.33 39.39 11.30
CA ALA A 959 15.63 39.99 12.60
C ALA A 959 16.69 39.21 13.40
N LEU A 960 16.89 37.92 13.10
CA LEU A 960 17.91 37.10 13.76
C LEU A 960 19.33 37.70 13.63
N PRO A 961 20.10 37.76 14.73
CA PRO A 961 21.50 38.16 14.67
C PRO A 961 22.36 37.19 13.85
N ASN A 962 23.66 37.47 13.75
CA ASN A 962 24.61 36.57 13.10
C ASN A 962 24.94 35.37 14.02
N VAL A 963 24.02 34.40 14.07
CA VAL A 963 24.11 33.17 14.88
C VAL A 963 24.18 31.94 13.95
N PRO A 964 25.38 31.54 13.50
CA PRO A 964 25.53 30.47 12.49
C PRO A 964 24.91 29.14 12.91
N PHE A 965 25.05 28.77 14.19
CA PHE A 965 24.52 27.52 14.73
C PHE A 965 23.00 27.43 14.57
N LEU A 966 22.26 28.38 15.14
CA LEU A 966 20.79 28.44 15.04
C LEU A 966 20.32 28.52 13.58
N ARG A 967 21.00 29.29 12.73
CA ARG A 967 20.68 29.41 11.29
C ARG A 967 20.82 28.08 10.54
N ILE A 968 21.82 27.25 10.87
CA ILE A 968 21.95 25.88 10.32
C ILE A 968 20.85 24.97 10.88
N VAL A 969 20.56 25.02 12.19
CA VAL A 969 19.48 24.21 12.79
C VAL A 969 18.14 24.48 12.10
N LEU A 970 17.76 25.76 11.95
CA LEU A 970 16.56 26.19 11.22
C LEU A 970 16.52 25.69 9.77
N ALA A 971 17.59 25.94 9.01
CA ALA A 971 17.67 25.52 7.61
C ALA A 971 17.54 23.99 7.48
N THR A 972 18.17 23.21 8.37
CA THR A 972 18.04 21.75 8.37
C THR A 972 16.64 21.26 8.73
N HIS A 973 15.98 21.90 9.69
CA HIS A 973 14.61 21.57 10.06
C HIS A 973 13.65 21.83 8.89
N LEU A 974 13.69 23.03 8.30
CA LEU A 974 12.83 23.41 7.16
C LEU A 974 13.06 22.52 5.93
N LEU A 975 14.32 22.18 5.59
CA LEU A 975 14.61 21.23 4.50
C LEU A 975 14.08 19.83 4.78
N ALA A 976 14.08 19.36 6.04
CA ALA A 976 13.45 18.10 6.41
C ALA A 976 11.92 18.14 6.21
N ARG A 977 11.25 19.25 6.59
CA ARG A 977 9.80 19.42 6.34
C ARG A 977 9.47 19.34 4.84
N VAL A 978 10.28 19.99 3.98
CA VAL A 978 10.11 20.01 2.50
C VAL A 978 10.24 18.61 1.85
N TYR A 979 10.97 17.69 2.48
CA TYR A 979 11.22 16.35 1.94
C TYR A 979 10.28 15.27 2.47
N TRP A 980 9.85 15.38 3.74
CA TRP A 980 9.05 14.34 4.41
C TRP A 980 7.57 14.68 4.63
N ASN A 981 7.26 15.96 4.88
CA ASN A 981 6.04 16.30 5.63
C ASN A 981 5.03 17.18 4.87
N HIS A 982 5.41 17.74 3.73
CA HIS A 982 4.54 18.57 2.89
C HIS A 982 4.41 17.95 1.51
N TRP A 983 3.18 17.73 1.06
CA TRP A 983 2.87 17.19 -0.28
C TRP A 983 2.54 18.30 -1.28
N GLN A 984 1.88 19.39 -0.84
CA GLN A 984 1.50 20.49 -1.72
C GLN A 984 2.73 21.23 -2.25
N LYS A 985 2.81 21.37 -3.59
CA LYS A 985 3.93 22.02 -4.30
C LYS A 985 4.26 23.41 -3.74
N GLU A 986 3.25 24.23 -3.52
CA GLU A 986 3.42 25.61 -3.06
C GLU A 986 4.02 25.68 -1.67
N ASP A 987 3.53 24.86 -0.73
CA ASP A 987 4.06 24.78 0.64
C ASP A 987 5.53 24.39 0.64
N ARG A 988 5.90 23.38 -0.15
CA ARG A 988 7.31 22.94 -0.32
C ARG A 988 8.19 24.07 -0.87
N LEU A 989 7.68 24.90 -1.79
CA LEU A 989 8.42 26.03 -2.35
C LEU A 989 8.53 27.22 -1.37
N ARG A 990 7.47 27.54 -0.61
CA ARG A 990 7.51 28.59 0.43
C ARG A 990 8.48 28.22 1.56
N LEU A 991 8.46 26.97 2.03
CA LEU A 991 9.39 26.47 3.05
C LEU A 991 10.84 26.37 2.56
N LEU A 992 11.06 26.00 1.30
CA LEU A 992 12.39 26.02 0.66
C LEU A 992 12.98 27.44 0.62
N GLU A 993 12.17 28.46 0.36
CA GLU A 993 12.59 29.85 0.40
C GLU A 993 12.98 30.30 1.81
N LEU A 994 12.22 29.90 2.83
CA LEU A 994 12.52 30.19 4.24
C LEU A 994 13.81 29.48 4.70
N ALA A 995 14.05 28.25 4.24
CA ALA A 995 15.32 27.53 4.45
C ALA A 995 16.50 28.25 3.77
N ALA A 996 16.31 28.76 2.55
CA ALA A 996 17.33 29.51 1.83
C ALA A 996 17.67 30.85 2.50
N GLU A 997 16.69 31.64 2.94
CA GLU A 997 16.97 32.88 3.66
C GLU A 997 17.61 32.63 5.05
N SER A 998 17.29 31.50 5.70
CA SER A 998 17.95 31.08 6.94
C SER A 998 19.45 30.83 6.74
N ALA A 999 19.80 30.10 5.67
CA ALA A 999 21.19 29.71 5.34
C ALA A 999 22.02 30.82 4.68
N LYS A 1000 21.38 31.78 4.00
CA LYS A 1000 21.98 32.83 3.16
C LYS A 1000 23.16 33.61 3.76
N PRO A 1001 23.21 33.97 5.07
CA PRO A 1001 24.39 34.62 5.65
C PRO A 1001 25.64 33.73 5.73
N LEU A 1002 25.48 32.42 5.57
CA LEU A 1002 26.52 31.40 5.70
C LEU A 1002 26.92 30.81 4.35
N PHE A 1003 25.93 30.52 3.49
CA PHE A 1003 26.13 29.99 2.14
C PHE A 1003 24.86 30.14 1.29
N GLN A 1004 25.02 30.08 -0.03
CA GLN A 1004 23.91 30.16 -0.97
C GLN A 1004 23.40 28.75 -1.31
N LEU A 1005 22.12 28.45 -1.01
CA LEU A 1005 21.45 27.24 -1.50
C LEU A 1005 21.10 27.37 -2.99
N ASP A 1006 21.23 26.28 -3.75
CA ASP A 1006 20.84 26.19 -5.15
C ASP A 1006 19.30 26.06 -5.28
N LYS A 1007 18.59 27.15 -4.94
CA LYS A 1007 17.13 27.24 -4.98
C LYS A 1007 16.60 26.83 -6.35
N GLY A 1008 17.22 27.29 -7.44
CA GLY A 1008 16.77 26.99 -8.80
C GLY A 1008 16.88 25.52 -9.19
N ARG A 1009 17.77 24.73 -8.58
CA ARG A 1009 17.85 23.29 -8.79
C ARG A 1009 16.88 22.51 -7.91
N ILE A 1010 16.76 22.85 -6.61
CA ILE A 1010 15.78 22.23 -5.71
C ILE A 1010 14.34 22.53 -6.16
N GLN A 1011 14.08 23.76 -6.61
CA GLN A 1011 12.81 24.16 -7.21
C GLN A 1011 12.50 23.29 -8.44
N ARG A 1012 13.44 23.11 -9.37
CA ARG A 1012 13.30 22.16 -10.50
C ARG A 1012 13.06 20.70 -10.09
N LEU A 1013 13.29 20.33 -8.83
CA LEU A 1013 13.07 18.97 -8.30
C LEU A 1013 11.72 18.85 -7.60
N VAL A 1014 11.28 19.89 -6.89
CA VAL A 1014 9.88 20.03 -6.45
C VAL A 1014 8.96 20.11 -7.67
N ASP A 1015 9.35 20.92 -8.66
CA ASP A 1015 8.71 21.01 -9.98
C ASP A 1015 8.77 19.67 -10.72
N ARG A 1016 9.87 18.89 -10.66
CA ARG A 1016 9.89 17.55 -11.24
C ARG A 1016 9.04 16.55 -10.47
N THR A 1017 8.98 16.55 -9.14
CA THR A 1017 7.99 15.71 -8.45
C THR A 1017 6.58 16.10 -8.85
N ALA A 1018 6.25 17.39 -8.94
CA ALA A 1018 4.92 17.82 -9.39
C ALA A 1018 4.65 17.57 -10.89
N ASN A 1019 5.69 17.66 -11.72
CA ASN A 1019 5.64 17.31 -13.12
C ASN A 1019 5.77 15.81 -13.35
N ILE A 1020 6.10 14.98 -12.35
CA ILE A 1020 6.07 13.51 -12.38
C ILE A 1020 4.76 13.03 -11.72
N ASP A 1021 4.20 13.78 -10.78
CA ASP A 1021 2.78 13.69 -10.40
C ASP A 1021 1.86 14.24 -11.53
N ALA A 1022 2.43 14.74 -12.64
CA ALA A 1022 1.76 14.99 -13.91
C ALA A 1022 2.26 14.07 -15.04
N GLU A 1023 3.58 13.83 -15.14
CA GLU A 1023 4.26 12.96 -16.11
C GLU A 1023 4.05 11.50 -15.69
N ASP A 1024 4.53 10.93 -14.58
CA ASP A 1024 4.19 9.55 -14.14
C ASP A 1024 2.68 9.32 -13.82
N CYS A 1025 1.87 10.33 -13.48
CA CYS A 1025 0.38 10.19 -13.52
C CYS A 1025 -0.15 9.97 -14.96
N LEU A 1026 0.69 10.18 -15.97
CA LEU A 1026 0.53 9.84 -17.38
C LEU A 1026 1.56 8.79 -17.88
N ASP A 1027 2.62 8.46 -17.11
CA ASP A 1027 3.81 7.72 -17.54
C ASP A 1027 4.28 6.58 -16.62
N GLY A 1028 3.63 6.34 -15.47
CA GLY A 1028 3.94 5.28 -14.48
C GLY A 1028 3.71 3.84 -14.95
N ASN A 1029 3.78 3.60 -16.25
CA ASN A 1029 3.76 2.29 -16.89
C ASN A 1029 4.62 2.25 -18.17
N ASP A 1030 5.74 2.98 -18.21
CA ASP A 1030 6.84 2.74 -19.16
C ASP A 1030 8.21 3.07 -18.52
N GLN A 1031 8.91 2.05 -18.04
CA GLN A 1031 10.15 1.60 -18.71
C GLN A 1031 10.82 0.44 -17.94
N SER A 1032 10.77 -0.75 -18.55
CA SER A 1032 12.00 -1.32 -19.10
C SER A 1032 11.72 -2.42 -20.13
N SER A 1033 12.30 -2.24 -21.33
CA SER A 1033 12.68 -3.26 -22.34
C SER A 1033 11.63 -4.24 -22.86
#